data_AF-A0A3M6XCA3-F1
#
_entry.id   AF-A0A3M6XCA3-F1
#
_cell.length_a   1.000
_cell.length_b   1.000
_cell.length_c   1.000
_cell.angle_alpha   90.00
_cell.angle_beta   90.00
_cell.angle_gamma   90.00
#
_symmetry.space_group_name_H-M   'P 1'
#
loop_
_entity.id
_entity.type
_entity.pdbx_description
1 polymer ?
#
loop_
_entity_poly.entity_id
_entity_poly.type
_entity_poly.pdbx_seq_one_letter_code
_entity_poly.pdbx_strand_id
1 'polypeptide(L)'
;MLEYKPARLRTGGDVPQIEELVERHLTFAEEQSGPVEADYMNHKDTATARPEGTSPFYQLYLRRLLSGLPMIPSETVSHPVASVIAISSRSTSPIEELRNLFAASNQGEHRLPQWVHNEFLRYYVLVHDEDYDDITKSMQLFEQMKRHFGLHCHLLRLRSTPCMPSDEGTIRLPNPDWLAAGEELSEIIRRETSEEDEDVDPSPFLFSTDADAIRAFVREMVTQSVVPSMERASATWNDQVASRRRGLSGRFMSLSKRFTLGSFGGNRNSSMPSFGGNGGGGSGNSNYDSLQGFYRPDAPEAIMRKLADYCMMLRDYRLAQSTYEILCGDFKADKAWRYYAGANEMSAVSGLLAIPGLSSKVRTEGIDQYLETAYYSYVTRVSAPYAALRCLVLGTELLKIRGGSAVDDSARWLTRILDDKAVGPVGHVLMMERIGACFSERKGVAGLPAGERRRKAGFWNLLAADAWLRTDKTLQAERCLNEATRLYRFEDGEVTFEGMSGLVAQLQEAIKANRHGLQHLDTEDLMDPSENDERTQMETLQFEPDHFGPRSPGLGHRKSLSMAPPAPPSVQTGMAVQTTAFDDPLGAVPSAYQGEAVGSSYPEGIPPPAPPHSPRGVEVSGSSPMVPGKGRTQDGFE
;
A
#
# COMPACT_ATOMS: atom_id res chain seq x y z
N MET A 1 15.82 28.26 2.17
CA MET A 1 16.57 27.01 2.42
C MET A 1 15.56 25.88 2.33
N LEU A 2 15.68 24.99 1.35
CA LEU A 2 14.81 23.81 1.27
C LEU A 2 15.10 22.93 2.48
N GLU A 3 14.12 22.80 3.37
CA GLU A 3 14.20 21.99 4.57
C GLU A 3 14.53 20.55 4.17
N TYR A 4 15.69 20.06 4.63
CA TYR A 4 16.11 18.69 4.37
C TYR A 4 15.12 17.75 5.06
N LYS A 5 14.14 17.22 4.31
CA LYS A 5 13.21 16.20 4.82
C LYS A 5 14.04 14.98 5.24
N PRO A 6 14.03 14.58 6.53
CA PRO A 6 14.85 13.47 7.00
C PRO A 6 14.58 12.19 6.20
N ALA A 7 15.63 11.40 5.93
CA ALA A 7 15.54 10.17 5.12
C ALA A 7 14.46 9.18 5.59
N ARG A 8 14.10 9.22 6.89
CA ARG A 8 12.99 8.43 7.46
C ARG A 8 11.62 8.81 6.90
N LEU A 9 11.35 10.10 6.64
CA LEU A 9 10.05 10.55 6.09
C LEU A 9 9.84 10.09 4.65
N ARG A 10 10.92 9.89 3.90
CA ARG A 10 10.89 9.40 2.51
C ARG A 10 10.74 7.87 2.41
N THR A 11 10.76 7.18 3.55
CA THR A 11 10.65 5.72 3.61
C THR A 11 9.23 5.36 4.04
N GLY A 12 8.53 4.64 3.17
CA GLY A 12 7.23 4.03 3.47
C GLY A 12 7.39 2.73 4.26
N GLY A 13 6.31 1.94 4.32
CA GLY A 13 6.28 0.70 5.09
C GLY A 13 5.68 0.80 6.49
N ASP A 14 5.08 1.93 6.82
CA ASP A 14 4.41 2.21 8.09
C ASP A 14 2.89 2.25 7.88
N VAL A 15 2.20 1.18 8.31
CA VAL A 15 0.74 1.05 8.13
C VAL A 15 -0.02 2.13 8.93
N PRO A 16 0.29 2.40 10.22
CA PRO A 16 -0.27 3.54 10.94
C PRO A 16 -0.18 4.88 10.22
N GLN A 17 0.95 5.20 9.57
CA GLN A 17 1.07 6.44 8.78
C GLN A 17 0.17 6.44 7.53
N ILE A 18 -0.04 5.28 6.90
CA ILE A 18 -0.98 5.16 5.78
C ILE A 18 -2.41 5.39 6.27
N GLU A 19 -2.78 4.80 7.40
CA GLU A 19 -4.09 5.00 8.04
C GLU A 19 -4.33 6.48 8.37
N GLU A 20 -3.39 7.12 9.07
CA GLU A 20 -3.49 8.56 9.42
C GLU A 20 -3.62 9.44 8.18
N LEU A 21 -2.81 9.18 7.15
CA LEU A 21 -2.87 9.96 5.92
C LEU A 21 -4.23 9.85 5.24
N VAL A 22 -4.74 8.62 5.06
CA VAL A 22 -6.03 8.42 4.39
C VAL A 22 -7.16 8.98 5.24
N GLU A 23 -7.06 8.90 6.57
CA GLU A 23 -8.02 9.51 7.50
C GLU A 23 -8.09 11.03 7.33
N ARG A 24 -6.96 11.73 7.20
CA ARG A 24 -6.99 13.19 6.92
C ARG A 24 -7.67 13.49 5.60
N HIS A 25 -7.28 12.77 4.54
CA HIS A 25 -7.91 12.89 3.22
C HIS A 25 -9.43 12.64 3.27
N LEU A 26 -9.88 11.68 4.07
CA LEU A 26 -11.29 11.40 4.32
C LEU A 26 -11.98 12.55 5.05
N THR A 27 -11.45 13.02 6.18
CA THR A 27 -12.06 14.08 7.01
C THR A 27 -12.35 15.35 6.23
N PHE A 28 -11.39 15.85 5.47
CA PHE A 28 -11.59 17.03 4.62
C PHE A 28 -12.61 16.80 3.50
N ALA A 29 -12.67 15.59 2.93
CA ALA A 29 -13.66 15.27 1.92
C ALA A 29 -15.08 15.23 2.53
N GLU A 30 -15.21 14.88 3.81
CA GLU A 30 -16.47 15.02 4.55
C GLU A 30 -16.81 16.51 4.81
N GLU A 31 -15.82 17.33 5.17
CA GLU A 31 -16.00 18.75 5.50
C GLU A 31 -16.31 19.65 4.28
N GLN A 32 -15.65 19.46 3.14
CA GLN A 32 -15.68 20.38 1.98
C GLN A 32 -16.77 20.10 0.92
N SER A 33 -17.96 19.65 1.30
CA SER A 33 -19.02 19.26 0.35
C SER A 33 -19.73 20.46 -0.36
N GLY A 34 -19.00 21.29 -1.14
CA GLY A 34 -19.50 22.37 -2.02
C GLY A 34 -18.44 22.86 -3.04
N PRO A 35 -18.79 23.48 -4.19
CA PRO A 35 -17.82 23.83 -5.23
C PRO A 35 -17.09 25.12 -4.86
N VAL A 36 -15.98 25.00 -4.15
CA VAL A 36 -15.03 26.09 -3.95
C VAL A 36 -13.64 25.53 -4.27
N GLU A 37 -12.93 26.23 -5.14
CA GLU A 37 -11.57 25.89 -5.58
C GLU A 37 -10.62 25.78 -4.36
N ALA A 38 -10.44 24.58 -3.79
CA ALA A 38 -9.50 24.39 -2.69
C ALA A 38 -8.95 22.96 -2.57
N ASP A 39 -7.73 22.89 -2.06
CA ASP A 39 -6.69 21.94 -2.39
C ASP A 39 -6.31 21.05 -1.18
N TYR A 40 -6.00 19.74 -1.37
CA TYR A 40 -5.04 19.04 -0.51
C TYR A 40 -3.66 18.98 -1.16
N MET A 41 -3.61 18.46 -2.39
CA MET A 41 -2.68 18.94 -3.43
C MET A 41 -3.16 18.72 -4.89
N ASN A 42 -4.49 18.70 -5.04
CA ASN A 42 -5.36 19.35 -6.04
C ASN A 42 -6.27 18.38 -6.79
N HIS A 43 -7.05 17.66 -5.98
CA HIS A 43 -8.31 16.93 -6.21
C HIS A 43 -8.62 16.47 -7.66
N LYS A 44 -7.68 15.79 -8.33
CA LYS A 44 -7.88 15.22 -9.68
C LYS A 44 -8.48 13.80 -9.69
N ASP A 45 -8.46 13.07 -8.58
CA ASP A 45 -8.84 11.64 -8.55
C ASP A 45 -10.28 11.36 -8.07
N THR A 46 -10.99 12.39 -7.64
CA THR A 46 -12.29 12.31 -6.96
C THR A 46 -13.42 12.88 -7.81
N ALA A 47 -13.13 13.85 -8.70
CA ALA A 47 -14.12 14.49 -9.57
C ALA A 47 -14.65 13.59 -10.71
N THR A 48 -14.12 12.37 -10.87
CA THR A 48 -14.58 11.44 -11.93
C THR A 48 -14.89 10.03 -11.43
N ALA A 49 -15.02 9.83 -10.11
CA ALA A 49 -15.44 8.53 -9.58
C ALA A 49 -16.90 8.27 -9.95
N ARG A 50 -17.13 7.36 -10.89
CA ARG A 50 -18.47 6.77 -11.09
C ARG A 50 -18.94 6.17 -9.76
N PRO A 51 -20.24 6.24 -9.41
CA PRO A 51 -20.78 5.61 -8.20
C PRO A 51 -20.46 4.11 -8.07
N GLU A 52 -20.16 3.45 -9.20
CA GLU A 52 -19.82 2.02 -9.29
C GLU A 52 -18.30 1.74 -9.32
N GLY A 53 -17.47 2.77 -9.12
CA GLY A 53 -16.01 2.70 -9.21
C GLY A 53 -15.31 2.28 -7.91
N THR A 54 -14.02 1.97 -8.00
CA THR A 54 -13.18 1.75 -6.81
C THR A 54 -13.05 3.04 -6.02
N SER A 55 -13.34 3.01 -4.71
CA SER A 55 -13.17 4.15 -3.79
C SER A 55 -11.83 4.86 -3.99
N PRO A 56 -11.81 6.19 -4.20
CA PRO A 56 -10.56 6.95 -4.37
C PRO A 56 -9.66 6.85 -3.13
N PHE A 57 -10.25 6.70 -1.94
CA PHE A 57 -9.52 6.49 -0.69
C PHE A 57 -8.83 5.13 -0.64
N TYR A 58 -9.45 4.09 -1.19
CA TYR A 58 -8.77 2.80 -1.37
C TYR A 58 -7.60 2.90 -2.36
N GLN A 59 -7.75 3.65 -3.46
CA GLN A 59 -6.65 3.87 -4.41
C GLN A 59 -5.50 4.62 -3.74
N LEU A 60 -5.79 5.63 -2.92
CA LEU A 60 -4.80 6.33 -2.12
C LEU A 60 -4.12 5.37 -1.14
N TYR A 61 -4.89 4.57 -0.39
CA TYR A 61 -4.36 3.57 0.54
C TYR A 61 -3.40 2.60 -0.17
N LEU A 62 -3.82 2.04 -1.30
CA LEU A 62 -3.00 1.14 -2.11
C LEU A 62 -1.74 1.82 -2.64
N ARG A 63 -1.86 3.05 -3.17
CA ARG A 63 -0.72 3.82 -3.67
C ARG A 63 0.30 4.07 -2.58
N ARG A 64 -0.15 4.43 -1.37
CA ARG A 64 0.73 4.69 -0.21
C ARG A 64 1.34 3.43 0.36
N LEU A 65 0.63 2.30 0.35
CA LEU A 65 1.18 0.98 0.66
C LEU A 65 2.33 0.57 -0.28
N LEU A 66 2.33 1.06 -1.52
CA LEU A 66 3.33 0.73 -2.53
C LEU A 66 4.37 1.84 -2.79
N SER A 67 4.26 2.97 -2.09
CA SER A 67 5.17 4.12 -2.25
C SER A 67 6.28 4.10 -1.20
N GLY A 68 7.47 4.59 -1.57
CA GLY A 68 8.61 4.70 -0.66
C GLY A 68 9.11 3.36 -0.10
N LEU A 69 9.00 2.25 -0.86
CA LEU A 69 9.32 0.90 -0.36
C LEU A 69 10.64 0.86 0.44
N PRO A 70 10.64 0.33 1.68
CA PRO A 70 11.83 0.33 2.51
C PRO A 70 12.95 -0.50 1.87
N MET A 71 14.19 -0.01 2.00
CA MET A 71 15.37 -0.74 1.55
C MET A 71 15.70 -1.84 2.54
N ILE A 72 15.63 -3.10 2.10
CA ILE A 72 15.83 -4.28 2.94
C ILE A 72 16.75 -5.29 2.24
N PRO A 73 17.44 -6.18 2.97
CA PRO A 73 18.36 -7.15 2.38
C PRO A 73 17.64 -8.26 1.57
N SER A 74 16.39 -8.57 1.88
CA SER A 74 15.64 -9.70 1.31
C SER A 74 15.03 -9.46 -0.07
N GLU A 75 14.92 -8.20 -0.48
CA GLU A 75 14.28 -7.76 -1.73
C GLU A 75 15.11 -6.64 -2.32
N THR A 76 15.34 -6.63 -3.64
CA THR A 76 16.19 -5.62 -4.29
C THR A 76 15.41 -4.65 -5.16
N VAL A 77 14.08 -4.61 -5.08
CA VAL A 77 13.22 -3.66 -5.81
C VAL A 77 13.44 -2.21 -5.40
N SER A 78 13.85 -1.98 -4.14
CA SER A 78 14.20 -0.67 -3.58
C SER A 78 15.71 -0.39 -3.57
N HIS A 79 16.53 -1.31 -4.13
CA HIS A 79 17.96 -1.09 -4.28
C HIS A 79 18.21 -0.18 -5.49
N PRO A 80 19.21 0.72 -5.44
CA PRO A 80 19.46 1.63 -6.54
C PRO A 80 19.92 0.89 -7.79
N VAL A 81 19.24 1.17 -8.90
CA VAL A 81 19.65 0.72 -10.25
C VAL A 81 20.61 1.71 -10.91
N ALA A 82 20.53 2.98 -10.49
CA ALA A 82 21.40 4.06 -10.92
C ALA A 82 21.56 5.11 -9.82
N SER A 83 22.65 5.89 -9.89
CA SER A 83 22.90 7.06 -9.06
C SER A 83 23.23 8.24 -9.94
N VAL A 84 22.56 9.37 -9.70
CA VAL A 84 22.84 10.64 -10.36
C VAL A 84 23.84 11.42 -9.51
N ILE A 85 24.97 11.80 -10.09
CA ILE A 85 25.97 12.66 -9.45
C ILE A 85 25.95 13.98 -10.22
N ALA A 86 25.38 15.00 -9.60
CA ALA A 86 25.22 16.32 -10.21
C ALA A 86 26.23 17.32 -9.66
N ILE A 87 26.72 18.20 -10.53
CA ILE A 87 27.62 19.30 -10.17
C ILE A 87 27.26 20.56 -10.94
N SER A 88 27.43 21.73 -10.32
CA SER A 88 27.26 23.01 -11.01
C SER A 88 28.47 23.33 -11.90
N SER A 89 28.23 23.95 -13.05
CA SER A 89 29.26 24.57 -13.90
C SER A 89 30.12 25.61 -13.19
N ARG A 90 29.67 26.12 -12.04
CA ARG A 90 30.38 27.09 -11.21
C ARG A 90 31.39 26.49 -10.24
N SER A 91 31.43 25.16 -10.12
CA SER A 91 32.43 24.50 -9.28
C SER A 91 33.84 24.88 -9.76
N THR A 92 34.72 25.20 -8.82
CA THR A 92 36.11 25.60 -9.10
C THR A 92 36.95 24.44 -9.64
N SER A 93 36.61 23.21 -9.25
CA SER A 93 37.36 21.99 -9.56
C SER A 93 36.40 20.81 -9.83
N PRO A 94 35.59 20.89 -10.90
CA PRO A 94 34.43 20.02 -11.09
C PRO A 94 34.79 18.54 -11.24
N ILE A 95 35.90 18.24 -11.92
CA ILE A 95 36.34 16.84 -12.11
C ILE A 95 36.79 16.22 -10.79
N GLU A 96 37.49 16.96 -9.94
CA GLU A 96 37.94 16.49 -8.63
C GLU A 96 36.76 16.29 -7.68
N GLU A 97 35.82 17.24 -7.67
CA GLU A 97 34.61 17.15 -6.86
C GLU A 97 33.74 15.96 -7.27
N LEU A 98 33.56 15.71 -8.57
CA LEU A 98 32.88 14.50 -9.06
C LEU A 98 33.59 13.21 -8.61
N ARG A 99 34.92 13.18 -8.60
CA ARG A 99 35.69 12.02 -8.07
C ARG A 99 35.49 11.85 -6.57
N ASN A 100 35.42 12.94 -5.82
CA ASN A 100 35.16 12.92 -4.38
C ASN A 100 33.75 12.41 -4.08
N LEU A 101 32.73 12.87 -4.82
CA LEU A 101 31.36 12.36 -4.70
C LEU A 101 31.26 10.87 -5.05
N PHE A 102 31.98 10.43 -6.08
CA PHE A 102 32.10 9.00 -6.41
C PHE A 102 32.75 8.20 -5.28
N ALA A 103 33.84 8.71 -4.69
CA ALA A 103 34.51 8.04 -3.57
C ALA A 103 33.62 7.99 -2.32
N ALA A 104 32.94 9.09 -2.00
CA ALA A 104 32.04 9.21 -0.86
C ALA A 104 30.85 8.24 -0.95
N SER A 105 30.28 8.04 -2.14
CA SER A 105 29.20 7.07 -2.38
C SER A 105 29.65 5.61 -2.34
N ASN A 106 30.94 5.33 -2.55
CA ASN A 106 31.48 3.96 -2.57
C ASN A 106 32.09 3.50 -1.26
N GLN A 107 32.84 4.38 -0.59
CA GLN A 107 33.70 4.04 0.54
C GLN A 107 33.53 5.00 1.73
N GLY A 108 32.84 6.12 1.54
CA GLY A 108 32.67 7.17 2.54
C GLY A 108 31.32 7.15 3.23
N GLU A 109 30.89 8.33 3.66
CA GLU A 109 29.70 8.55 4.49
C GLU A 109 28.38 8.22 3.77
N HIS A 110 28.37 8.24 2.43
CA HIS A 110 27.19 7.94 1.62
C HIS A 110 27.18 6.49 1.11
N ARG A 111 28.04 5.63 1.65
CA ARG A 111 28.09 4.22 1.28
C ARG A 111 26.80 3.51 1.68
N LEU A 112 26.24 2.75 0.74
CA LEU A 112 25.08 1.91 0.98
C LEU A 112 25.39 0.76 1.94
N PRO A 113 24.37 0.17 2.60
CA PRO A 113 24.55 -0.98 3.46
C PRO A 113 25.29 -2.13 2.76
N GLN A 114 26.05 -2.91 3.53
CA GLN A 114 26.93 -3.97 3.00
C GLN A 114 26.23 -5.11 2.23
N TRP A 115 24.91 -5.24 2.39
CA TRP A 115 24.05 -6.18 1.68
C TRP A 115 23.51 -5.61 0.36
N VAL A 116 23.76 -4.33 0.06
CA VAL A 116 23.47 -3.74 -1.24
C VAL A 116 24.68 -3.91 -2.16
N HIS A 117 24.42 -4.33 -3.39
CA HIS A 117 25.46 -4.42 -4.40
C HIS A 117 25.96 -3.02 -4.78
N ASN A 118 27.23 -2.73 -4.55
CA ASN A 118 27.81 -1.40 -4.78
C ASN A 118 28.11 -1.08 -6.26
N GLU A 119 27.87 -2.03 -7.16
CA GLU A 119 27.90 -1.80 -8.60
C GLU A 119 26.48 -1.55 -9.12
N PHE A 120 26.22 -0.29 -9.44
CA PHE A 120 25.06 0.23 -10.14
C PHE A 120 25.51 1.35 -11.08
N LEU A 121 24.66 1.73 -12.03
CA LEU A 121 24.98 2.75 -13.04
C LEU A 121 25.25 4.10 -12.36
N ARG A 122 26.30 4.80 -12.76
CA ARG A 122 26.59 6.17 -12.30
C ARG A 122 26.42 7.11 -13.47
N TYR A 123 25.56 8.09 -13.29
CA TYR A 123 25.17 9.03 -14.32
C TYR A 123 25.55 10.45 -13.87
N TYR A 124 26.43 11.10 -14.63
CA TYR A 124 27.01 12.39 -14.26
C TYR A 124 26.23 13.53 -14.90
N VAL A 125 25.86 14.53 -14.12
CA VAL A 125 25.08 15.68 -14.61
C VAL A 125 25.86 16.95 -14.34
N LEU A 126 26.17 17.68 -15.41
CA LEU A 126 26.68 19.04 -15.30
C LEU A 126 25.49 19.99 -15.39
N VAL A 127 25.22 20.74 -14.33
CA VAL A 127 24.14 21.73 -14.27
C VAL A 127 24.71 23.08 -14.70
N HIS A 128 24.28 23.56 -15.85
CA HIS A 128 24.60 24.87 -16.40
C HIS A 128 23.54 25.90 -15.99
N ASP A 129 24.00 27.01 -15.44
CA ASP A 129 23.15 28.17 -15.17
C ASP A 129 23.01 29.05 -16.43
N GLU A 130 21.84 29.00 -17.04
CA GLU A 130 21.52 29.71 -18.28
C GLU A 130 21.53 31.24 -18.12
N ASP A 131 21.33 31.76 -16.90
CA ASP A 131 21.18 33.19 -16.66
C ASP A 131 22.52 33.93 -16.53
N TYR A 132 23.56 33.22 -16.10
CA TYR A 132 24.77 33.85 -15.57
C TYR A 132 26.08 33.19 -16.03
N ASP A 133 26.04 31.95 -16.54
CA ASP A 133 27.25 31.23 -16.94
C ASP A 133 27.45 31.26 -18.47
N ASP A 134 28.70 31.04 -18.91
CA ASP A 134 29.03 30.92 -20.33
C ASP A 134 28.85 29.47 -20.80
N ILE A 135 27.89 29.27 -21.71
CA ILE A 135 27.58 27.95 -22.29
C ILE A 135 28.79 27.33 -23.00
N THR A 136 29.66 28.14 -23.62
CA THR A 136 30.84 27.64 -24.35
C THR A 136 31.83 26.98 -23.39
N LYS A 137 32.05 27.60 -22.22
CA LYS A 137 32.89 27.02 -21.17
C LYS A 137 32.27 25.75 -20.59
N SER A 138 30.96 25.78 -20.38
CA SER A 138 30.20 24.63 -19.86
C SER A 138 30.24 23.43 -20.83
N MET A 139 30.14 23.68 -22.14
CA MET A 139 30.32 22.65 -23.17
C MET A 139 31.74 22.07 -23.20
N GLN A 140 32.77 22.92 -23.09
CA GLN A 140 34.15 22.44 -23.01
C GLN A 140 34.38 21.58 -21.77
N LEU A 141 33.86 21.99 -20.62
CA LEU A 141 33.91 21.21 -19.39
C LEU A 141 33.14 19.88 -19.52
N PHE A 142 31.98 19.91 -20.15
CA PHE A 142 31.18 18.71 -20.40
C PHE A 142 31.92 17.68 -21.27
N GLU A 143 32.61 18.13 -22.31
CA GLU A 143 33.45 17.25 -23.14
C GLU A 143 34.66 16.69 -22.36
N GLN A 144 35.24 17.46 -21.44
CA GLN A 144 36.25 16.93 -20.52
C GLN A 144 35.66 15.88 -19.58
N MET A 145 34.45 16.10 -19.05
CA MET A 145 33.74 15.16 -18.18
C MET A 145 33.47 13.83 -18.90
N LYS A 146 32.99 13.87 -20.15
CA LYS A 146 32.78 12.67 -20.98
C LYS A 146 34.07 11.85 -21.17
N ARG A 147 35.21 12.53 -21.35
CA ARG A 147 36.51 11.85 -21.50
C ARG A 147 36.95 11.14 -20.22
N HIS A 148 36.60 11.68 -19.04
CA HIS A 148 37.00 11.10 -17.76
C HIS A 148 36.03 10.03 -17.23
N PHE A 149 34.72 10.27 -17.38
CA PHE A 149 33.67 9.45 -16.75
C PHE A 149 32.87 8.59 -17.75
N GLY A 150 33.11 8.77 -19.05
CA GLY A 150 32.45 8.03 -20.11
C GLY A 150 31.16 8.68 -20.61
N LEU A 151 30.34 7.89 -21.31
CA LEU A 151 29.20 8.40 -22.07
C LEU A 151 27.93 8.62 -21.22
N HIS A 152 27.90 8.16 -19.97
CA HIS A 152 26.76 8.34 -19.06
C HIS A 152 26.79 9.72 -18.40
N CYS A 153 26.69 10.75 -19.24
CA CYS A 153 26.82 12.15 -18.85
C CYS A 153 25.72 13.00 -19.52
N HIS A 154 25.18 13.99 -18.81
CA HIS A 154 24.23 14.97 -19.38
C HIS A 154 24.56 16.40 -18.97
N LEU A 155 24.32 17.36 -19.88
CA LEU A 155 24.42 18.79 -19.62
C LEU A 155 23.00 19.32 -19.40
N LEU A 156 22.63 19.53 -18.15
CA LEU A 156 21.32 20.04 -17.77
C LEU A 156 21.40 21.57 -17.70
N ARG A 157 20.62 22.27 -18.52
CA ARG A 157 20.57 23.73 -18.54
C ARG A 157 19.35 24.17 -17.74
N LEU A 158 19.57 24.95 -16.69
CA LEU A 158 18.52 25.46 -15.81
C LEU A 158 18.73 26.95 -15.59
N ARG A 159 17.64 27.66 -15.31
CA ARG A 159 17.69 29.04 -14.85
C ARG A 159 17.85 29.05 -13.32
N SER A 160 18.59 30.02 -12.79
CA SER A 160 18.72 30.21 -11.33
C SER A 160 17.98 31.44 -10.82
N THR A 161 17.49 32.28 -11.72
CA THR A 161 16.60 33.41 -11.37
C THR A 161 15.33 32.87 -10.70
N PRO A 162 14.88 33.48 -9.57
CA PRO A 162 13.64 33.10 -8.92
C PRO A 162 12.45 33.18 -9.90
N CYS A 163 11.64 32.13 -9.90
CA CYS A 163 10.45 32.02 -10.74
C CYS A 163 9.24 32.56 -9.98
N MET A 164 8.58 33.59 -10.51
CA MET A 164 7.36 34.16 -9.94
C MET A 164 6.12 33.65 -10.70
N PRO A 165 4.95 33.47 -10.04
CA PRO A 165 3.73 33.05 -10.71
C PRO A 165 3.27 34.00 -11.84
N SER A 166 3.66 35.29 -11.75
CA SER A 166 3.37 36.31 -12.75
C SER A 166 4.26 36.24 -14.00
N ASP A 167 5.36 35.50 -13.95
CA ASP A 167 6.32 35.46 -15.05
C ASP A 167 5.77 34.61 -16.21
N GLU A 168 6.04 35.05 -17.44
CA GLU A 168 5.60 34.35 -18.65
C GLU A 168 6.29 32.99 -18.77
N GLY A 169 5.52 31.95 -19.11
CA GLY A 169 6.05 30.61 -19.33
C GLY A 169 6.44 29.87 -18.06
N THR A 170 5.89 30.25 -16.90
CA THR A 170 6.04 29.51 -15.65
C THR A 170 4.98 28.43 -15.50
N ILE A 171 5.34 27.37 -14.77
CA ILE A 171 4.43 26.28 -14.41
C ILE A 171 4.58 25.99 -12.92
N ARG A 172 3.49 25.53 -12.30
CA ARG A 172 3.52 25.00 -10.94
C ARG A 172 4.34 23.71 -10.90
N LEU A 173 5.18 23.56 -9.87
CA LEU A 173 5.88 22.29 -9.65
C LEU A 173 4.82 21.20 -9.37
N PRO A 174 4.78 20.12 -10.16
CA PRO A 174 3.81 19.06 -9.93
C PRO A 174 4.14 18.29 -8.65
N ASN A 175 3.11 17.87 -7.92
CA ASN A 175 3.26 17.00 -6.77
C ASN A 175 3.64 15.59 -7.23
N PRO A 176 4.66 14.94 -6.64
CA PRO A 176 5.01 13.58 -6.99
C PRO A 176 3.90 12.58 -6.64
N ASP A 177 3.56 11.67 -7.55
CA ASP A 177 2.50 10.68 -7.29
C ASP A 177 2.90 9.62 -6.25
N TRP A 178 4.20 9.28 -6.23
CA TRP A 178 4.78 8.16 -5.47
C TRP A 178 5.45 8.61 -4.16
N LEU A 179 4.80 9.53 -3.43
CA LEU A 179 5.24 9.95 -2.11
C LEU A 179 4.94 8.87 -1.06
N ALA A 180 5.87 8.68 -0.12
CA ALA A 180 5.62 7.90 1.08
C ALA A 180 4.56 8.60 1.95
N ALA A 181 3.81 7.83 2.75
CA ALA A 181 2.76 8.40 3.60
C ALA A 181 3.31 9.46 4.57
N GLY A 182 4.42 9.19 5.24
CA GLY A 182 5.08 10.15 6.13
C GLY A 182 5.57 11.43 5.42
N GLU A 183 5.97 11.35 4.16
CA GLU A 183 6.41 12.52 3.39
C GLU A 183 5.23 13.45 3.06
N GLU A 184 4.09 12.88 2.68
CA GLU A 184 2.88 13.66 2.42
C GLU A 184 2.27 14.21 3.71
N LEU A 185 2.21 13.43 4.79
CA LEU A 185 1.77 13.91 6.11
C LEU A 185 2.61 15.10 6.58
N SER A 186 3.93 15.03 6.41
CA SER A 186 4.80 16.15 6.77
C SER A 186 4.51 17.41 5.94
N GLU A 187 4.12 17.25 4.68
CA GLU A 187 3.75 18.37 3.83
C GLU A 187 2.41 18.97 4.21
N ILE A 188 1.42 18.14 4.56
CA ILE A 188 0.12 18.56 5.07
C ILE A 188 0.31 19.37 6.36
N ILE A 189 1.02 18.81 7.35
CA ILE A 189 1.30 19.49 8.62
C ILE A 189 2.03 20.81 8.40
N ARG A 190 3.01 20.86 7.49
CA ARG A 190 3.77 22.08 7.18
C ARG A 190 2.86 23.21 6.71
N ARG A 191 1.79 22.90 5.97
CA ARG A 191 0.84 23.90 5.47
C ARG A 191 -0.23 24.28 6.48
N GLU A 192 -0.70 23.32 7.26
CA GLU A 192 -1.61 23.59 8.39
C GLU A 192 -0.95 24.48 9.44
N THR A 193 0.39 24.45 9.55
CA THR A 193 1.15 25.22 10.54
C THR A 193 1.78 26.51 10.01
N SER A 194 1.77 26.74 8.69
CA SER A 194 2.28 28.00 8.13
C SER A 194 1.28 29.13 8.40
N GLU A 195 1.74 30.19 9.04
CA GLU A 195 0.96 31.42 9.31
C GLU A 195 0.77 32.31 8.07
N GLU A 196 1.11 31.82 6.87
CA GLU A 196 0.94 32.54 5.61
C GLU A 196 -0.57 32.55 5.24
N ASP A 197 -1.05 33.66 4.64
CA ASP A 197 -2.46 33.86 4.30
C ASP A 197 -3.04 32.61 3.59
N GLU A 198 -4.21 32.12 4.04
CA GLU A 198 -4.90 30.93 3.50
C GLU A 198 -5.10 30.99 1.97
N ASP A 199 -5.01 32.20 1.39
CA ASP A 199 -5.18 32.50 -0.03
C ASP A 199 -3.90 32.37 -0.89
N VAL A 200 -2.72 32.13 -0.31
CA VAL A 200 -1.45 32.02 -1.06
C VAL A 200 -0.97 30.57 -1.08
N ASP A 201 -1.22 29.86 -2.19
CA ASP A 201 -0.67 28.52 -2.43
C ASP A 201 0.88 28.54 -2.36
N PRO A 202 1.51 27.86 -1.38
CA PRO A 202 2.96 27.89 -1.18
C PRO A 202 3.73 27.03 -2.20
N SER A 203 3.05 26.52 -3.24
CA SER A 203 3.67 25.71 -4.28
C SER A 203 4.79 26.44 -5.00
N PRO A 204 6.00 25.85 -5.07
CA PRO A 204 7.05 26.42 -5.88
C PRO A 204 6.68 26.37 -7.37
N PHE A 205 7.07 27.41 -8.10
CA PHE A 205 6.95 27.49 -9.55
C PHE A 205 8.33 27.25 -10.20
N LEU A 206 8.32 26.77 -11.44
CA LEU A 206 9.51 26.63 -12.28
C LEU A 206 9.23 27.11 -13.70
N PHE A 207 10.27 27.50 -14.43
CA PHE A 207 10.13 27.81 -15.84
C PHE A 207 9.76 26.55 -16.63
N SER A 208 8.85 26.68 -17.59
CA SER A 208 8.46 25.59 -18.50
C SER A 208 9.66 25.03 -19.26
N THR A 209 10.63 25.88 -19.61
CA THR A 209 11.91 25.49 -20.24
C THR A 209 12.73 24.56 -19.35
N ASP A 210 12.81 24.86 -18.05
CA ASP A 210 13.54 24.02 -17.08
C ASP A 210 12.81 22.70 -16.86
N ALA A 211 11.47 22.74 -16.80
CA ALA A 211 10.65 21.54 -16.72
C ALA A 211 10.88 20.60 -17.92
N ASP A 212 10.93 21.16 -19.13
CA ASP A 212 11.19 20.41 -20.35
C ASP A 212 12.62 19.86 -20.40
N ALA A 213 13.61 20.64 -19.95
CA ALA A 213 15.00 20.20 -19.83
C ALA A 213 15.13 19.00 -18.86
N ILE A 214 14.49 19.07 -17.69
CA ILE A 214 14.48 17.98 -16.72
C ILE A 214 13.77 16.74 -17.28
N ARG A 215 12.62 16.90 -17.94
CA ARG A 215 11.90 15.78 -18.60
C ARG A 215 12.74 15.12 -19.68
N ALA A 216 13.44 15.92 -20.50
CA ALA A 216 14.32 15.41 -21.54
C ALA A 216 15.50 14.63 -20.95
N PHE A 217 16.16 15.20 -19.93
CA PHE A 217 17.22 14.53 -19.17
C PHE A 217 16.77 13.18 -18.62
N VAL A 218 15.65 13.13 -17.89
CA VAL A 218 15.16 11.89 -17.27
C VAL A 218 14.81 10.85 -18.35
N ARG A 219 14.16 11.27 -19.44
CA ARG A 219 13.84 10.40 -20.58
C ARG A 219 15.11 9.80 -21.20
N GLU A 220 16.11 10.64 -21.47
CA GLU A 220 17.39 10.23 -22.05
C GLU A 220 18.13 9.25 -21.13
N MET A 221 18.30 9.61 -19.86
CA MET A 221 18.96 8.77 -18.86
C MET A 221 18.31 7.39 -18.76
N VAL A 222 16.98 7.33 -18.68
CA VAL A 222 16.25 6.07 -18.54
C VAL A 222 16.37 5.21 -19.80
N THR A 223 16.11 5.80 -20.97
CA THR A 223 16.03 5.06 -22.24
C THR A 223 17.41 4.63 -22.77
N GLN A 224 18.44 5.46 -22.60
CA GLN A 224 19.75 5.22 -23.19
C GLN A 224 20.75 4.60 -22.22
N SER A 225 20.55 4.75 -20.90
CA SER A 225 21.52 4.29 -19.90
C SER A 225 20.94 3.30 -18.90
N VAL A 226 19.86 3.65 -18.18
CA VAL A 226 19.34 2.80 -17.08
C VAL A 226 18.81 1.47 -17.62
N VAL A 227 17.83 1.50 -18.54
CA VAL A 227 17.22 0.28 -19.07
C VAL A 227 18.26 -0.60 -19.79
N PRO A 228 19.11 -0.09 -20.70
CA PRO A 228 20.14 -0.91 -21.33
C PRO A 228 21.19 -1.46 -20.36
N SER A 229 21.51 -0.75 -19.28
CA SER A 229 22.40 -1.25 -18.23
C SER A 229 21.76 -2.41 -17.46
N MET A 230 20.46 -2.29 -17.13
CA MET A 230 19.72 -3.35 -16.45
C MET A 230 19.56 -4.59 -17.33
N GLU A 231 19.29 -4.42 -18.62
CA GLU A 231 19.17 -5.53 -19.59
C GLU A 231 20.49 -6.29 -19.72
N ARG A 232 21.62 -5.58 -19.88
CA ARG A 232 22.95 -6.20 -19.94
C ARG A 232 23.30 -6.96 -18.65
N ALA A 233 23.01 -6.36 -17.49
CA ALA A 233 23.24 -7.01 -16.21
C ALA A 233 22.38 -8.28 -16.08
N SER A 234 21.10 -8.20 -16.45
CA SER A 234 20.17 -9.34 -16.41
C SER A 234 20.62 -10.49 -17.32
N ALA A 235 21.04 -10.18 -18.56
CA ALA A 235 21.58 -11.18 -19.48
C ALA A 235 22.83 -11.85 -18.90
N THR A 236 23.76 -11.05 -18.35
CA THR A 236 25.01 -11.54 -17.75
C THR A 236 24.74 -12.48 -16.57
N TRP A 237 23.88 -12.09 -15.64
CA TRP A 237 23.55 -12.92 -14.46
C TRP A 237 22.76 -14.16 -14.84
N ASN A 238 21.88 -14.07 -15.85
CA ASN A 238 21.15 -15.23 -16.34
C ASN A 238 22.09 -16.28 -16.95
N ASP A 239 23.05 -15.85 -17.78
CA ASP A 239 24.01 -16.76 -18.42
C ASP A 239 25.02 -17.34 -17.44
N GLN A 240 25.51 -16.53 -16.50
CA GLN A 240 26.58 -16.94 -15.58
C GLN A 240 26.09 -17.74 -14.38
N VAL A 241 24.91 -17.42 -13.84
CA VAL A 241 24.42 -17.97 -12.56
C VAL A 241 23.16 -18.80 -12.76
N ALA A 242 22.11 -18.21 -13.33
CA ALA A 242 20.79 -18.83 -13.32
C ALA A 242 20.66 -20.01 -14.30
N SER A 243 21.22 -19.91 -15.50
CA SER A 243 21.18 -20.97 -16.53
C SER A 243 21.84 -22.27 -16.06
N ARG A 244 22.97 -22.15 -15.33
CA ARG A 244 23.73 -23.28 -14.77
C ARG A 244 22.92 -24.04 -13.73
N ARG A 245 22.15 -23.32 -12.90
CA ARG A 245 21.27 -23.93 -11.89
C ARG A 245 20.02 -24.56 -12.49
N ARG A 246 19.43 -23.96 -13.53
CA ARG A 246 18.29 -24.55 -14.28
C ARG A 246 18.68 -25.86 -15.00
N GLY A 247 19.87 -25.91 -15.60
CA GLY A 247 20.33 -27.05 -16.39
C GLY A 247 20.65 -28.32 -15.59
N LEU A 248 21.04 -28.19 -14.32
CA LEU A 248 21.42 -29.32 -13.47
C LEU A 248 20.28 -29.81 -12.57
N SER A 249 19.39 -28.92 -12.12
CA SER A 249 18.26 -29.27 -11.24
C SER A 249 17.00 -29.70 -12.03
N GLY A 250 16.86 -29.28 -13.29
CA GLY A 250 15.64 -29.49 -14.09
C GLY A 250 15.45 -30.87 -14.71
N ARG A 251 16.48 -31.72 -14.77
CA ARG A 251 16.40 -33.04 -15.44
C ARG A 251 16.08 -34.21 -14.51
N PHE A 252 16.03 -34.02 -13.19
CA PHE A 252 15.80 -35.12 -12.24
C PHE A 252 14.59 -34.93 -11.31
N MET A 253 13.93 -33.77 -11.32
CA MET A 253 12.79 -33.50 -10.40
C MET A 253 11.42 -33.50 -11.07
N SER A 254 11.35 -33.64 -12.40
CA SER A 254 10.10 -33.54 -13.19
C SER A 254 9.37 -34.89 -13.40
N LEU A 255 9.96 -36.03 -13.03
CA LEU A 255 9.37 -37.36 -13.32
C LEU A 255 8.75 -38.11 -12.13
N SER A 256 8.86 -37.62 -10.90
CA SER A 256 8.34 -38.34 -9.70
C SER A 256 7.00 -37.85 -9.14
N LYS A 257 6.36 -36.81 -9.71
CA LYS A 257 5.07 -36.30 -9.21
C LYS A 257 3.81 -36.93 -9.83
N ARG A 258 3.94 -37.96 -10.69
CA ARG A 258 2.76 -38.58 -11.35
C ARG A 258 2.31 -39.94 -10.80
N PHE A 259 2.85 -40.43 -9.67
CA PHE A 259 2.39 -41.69 -9.06
C PHE A 259 2.48 -41.71 -7.52
N THR A 260 1.73 -40.86 -6.82
CA THR A 260 1.34 -41.13 -5.41
C THR A 260 -0.02 -40.50 -5.08
N LEU A 261 -1.10 -41.04 -5.66
CA LEU A 261 -2.46 -40.84 -5.16
C LEU A 261 -2.92 -42.19 -4.57
N GLY A 262 -2.86 -42.32 -3.25
CA GLY A 262 -3.40 -43.48 -2.54
C GLY A 262 -2.62 -43.85 -1.26
N SER A 263 -3.31 -43.73 -0.12
CA SER A 263 -3.05 -44.42 1.16
C SER A 263 -2.13 -43.78 2.20
N PHE A 264 -2.77 -43.37 3.31
CA PHE A 264 -2.41 -43.44 4.73
C PHE A 264 -0.94 -43.58 5.17
N GLY A 265 -0.54 -42.67 6.07
CA GLY A 265 0.30 -42.96 7.24
C GLY A 265 1.74 -43.42 7.02
N GLY A 266 2.72 -42.53 7.23
CA GLY A 266 4.11 -42.96 7.35
C GLY A 266 5.13 -41.82 7.37
N ASN A 267 5.56 -41.46 8.58
CA ASN A 267 6.71 -40.61 8.84
C ASN A 267 7.98 -41.21 8.22
N ARG A 268 8.53 -40.61 7.15
CA ARG A 268 9.90 -40.90 6.68
C ARG A 268 10.60 -39.63 6.19
N ASN A 269 11.52 -39.17 7.03
CA ASN A 269 12.60 -38.27 6.71
C ASN A 269 13.52 -38.96 5.67
N SER A 270 13.66 -38.40 4.47
CA SER A 270 14.65 -38.86 3.49
C SER A 270 15.61 -37.73 3.13
N SER A 271 16.82 -37.86 3.66
CA SER A 271 18.03 -37.12 3.36
C SER A 271 18.38 -37.12 1.87
N MET A 272 18.69 -35.94 1.34
CA MET A 272 19.26 -35.71 0.02
C MET A 272 20.72 -36.21 -0.03
N PRO A 273 21.21 -36.81 -1.13
CA PRO A 273 22.60 -37.24 -1.23
C PRO A 273 23.52 -36.02 -1.48
N SER A 274 24.46 -35.79 -0.58
CA SER A 274 25.55 -34.83 -0.72
C SER A 274 26.77 -35.53 -1.34
N PHE A 275 27.29 -35.01 -2.45
CA PHE A 275 28.55 -35.47 -3.04
C PHE A 275 29.76 -34.74 -2.44
N GLY A 276 30.47 -35.43 -1.53
CA GLY A 276 31.93 -35.54 -1.41
C GLY A 276 32.79 -34.36 -0.94
N GLY A 277 33.42 -34.47 0.25
CA GLY A 277 34.56 -33.63 0.65
C GLY A 277 34.96 -33.52 2.13
N ASN A 278 35.02 -34.64 2.88
CA ASN A 278 35.76 -34.92 4.13
C ASN A 278 36.12 -33.80 5.16
N GLY A 279 35.47 -33.84 6.34
CA GLY A 279 36.14 -33.70 7.65
C GLY A 279 35.88 -32.45 8.50
N GLY A 280 34.87 -32.50 9.40
CA GLY A 280 34.73 -31.58 10.55
C GLY A 280 33.33 -30.96 10.68
N GLY A 281 32.55 -31.39 11.67
CA GLY A 281 31.12 -31.08 11.77
C GLY A 281 30.75 -29.64 12.12
N GLY A 282 29.55 -29.22 11.68
CA GLY A 282 28.78 -28.20 12.40
C GLY A 282 28.30 -26.94 11.66
N SER A 283 28.09 -26.93 10.34
CA SER A 283 27.14 -26.01 9.66
C SER A 283 27.05 -26.41 8.19
N GLY A 284 25.85 -26.54 7.63
CA GLY A 284 25.71 -26.62 6.17
C GLY A 284 26.31 -25.35 5.56
N ASN A 285 27.12 -25.50 4.51
CA ASN A 285 27.87 -24.42 3.86
C ASN A 285 26.93 -23.50 3.04
N SER A 286 25.98 -22.84 3.70
CA SER A 286 25.12 -21.83 3.09
C SER A 286 25.84 -20.49 3.02
N ASN A 287 25.56 -19.71 1.96
CA ASN A 287 26.06 -18.33 1.84
C ASN A 287 25.26 -17.34 2.70
N TYR A 288 24.25 -17.83 3.42
CA TYR A 288 23.41 -17.02 4.29
C TYR A 288 24.07 -16.79 5.63
N ASP A 289 24.38 -15.54 5.94
CA ASP A 289 24.82 -15.17 7.28
C ASP A 289 23.59 -15.02 8.18
N SER A 290 23.28 -16.05 8.97
CA SER A 290 22.16 -16.03 9.91
C SER A 290 22.34 -15.05 11.08
N LEU A 291 23.59 -14.69 11.42
CA LEU A 291 23.87 -13.73 12.49
C LEU A 291 23.60 -12.29 12.03
N GLN A 292 23.99 -11.98 10.79
CA GLN A 292 23.78 -10.66 10.20
C GLN A 292 22.45 -10.54 9.43
N GLY A 293 21.83 -11.66 9.09
CA GLY A 293 20.50 -11.73 8.48
C GLY A 293 20.46 -11.51 6.97
N PHE A 294 21.58 -11.63 6.24
CA PHE A 294 21.61 -11.38 4.79
C PHE A 294 22.61 -12.28 4.03
N TYR A 295 22.43 -12.38 2.71
CA TYR A 295 23.39 -12.97 1.79
C TYR A 295 24.38 -11.92 1.29
N ARG A 296 25.68 -12.25 1.23
CA ARG A 296 26.66 -11.32 0.63
C ARG A 296 26.25 -10.95 -0.81
N PRO A 297 26.43 -9.71 -1.27
CA PRO A 297 25.92 -9.27 -2.58
C PRO A 297 26.47 -10.06 -3.78
N ASP A 298 27.66 -10.65 -3.64
CA ASP A 298 28.34 -11.50 -4.61
C ASP A 298 27.92 -12.97 -4.55
N ALA A 299 27.12 -13.37 -3.55
CA ALA A 299 26.60 -14.72 -3.45
C ALA A 299 25.64 -15.02 -4.62
N PRO A 300 25.66 -16.24 -5.19
CA PRO A 300 24.80 -16.60 -6.30
C PRO A 300 23.31 -16.44 -5.98
N GLU A 301 22.89 -16.69 -4.73
CA GLU A 301 21.51 -16.47 -4.28
C GLU A 301 21.12 -14.99 -4.32
N ALA A 302 22.00 -14.08 -3.89
CA ALA A 302 21.78 -12.64 -3.93
C ALA A 302 21.75 -12.10 -5.37
N ILE A 303 22.66 -12.57 -6.23
CA ILE A 303 22.70 -12.23 -7.66
C ILE A 303 21.41 -12.70 -8.35
N MET A 304 20.95 -13.93 -8.07
CA MET A 304 19.70 -14.43 -8.62
C MET A 304 18.48 -13.66 -8.12
N ARG A 305 18.46 -13.25 -6.85
CA ARG A 305 17.38 -12.39 -6.34
C ARG A 305 17.33 -11.06 -7.09
N LYS A 306 18.49 -10.42 -7.27
CA LYS A 306 18.62 -9.16 -8.04
C LYS A 306 18.22 -9.32 -9.50
N LEU A 307 18.62 -10.43 -10.14
CA LEU A 307 18.18 -10.79 -11.49
C LEU A 307 16.65 -10.86 -11.57
N ALA A 308 16.01 -11.57 -10.64
CA ALA A 308 14.56 -11.74 -10.65
C ALA A 308 13.82 -10.39 -10.45
N ASP A 309 14.32 -9.55 -9.55
CA ASP A 309 13.77 -8.21 -9.30
C ASP A 309 14.00 -7.28 -10.52
N TYR A 310 15.13 -7.38 -11.22
CA TYR A 310 15.36 -6.68 -12.50
C TYR A 310 14.41 -7.15 -13.59
N CYS A 311 14.21 -8.47 -13.72
CA CYS A 311 13.24 -9.03 -14.67
C CYS A 311 11.81 -8.53 -14.37
N MET A 312 11.44 -8.38 -13.10
CA MET A 312 10.16 -7.76 -12.72
C MET A 312 10.05 -6.31 -13.21
N MET A 313 11.07 -5.49 -12.97
CA MET A 313 11.10 -4.09 -13.41
C MET A 313 11.11 -3.96 -14.94
N LEU A 314 11.81 -4.84 -15.64
CA LEU A 314 11.88 -4.93 -17.10
C LEU A 314 10.68 -5.66 -17.73
N ARG A 315 9.71 -6.10 -16.92
CA ARG A 315 8.48 -6.80 -17.33
C ARG A 315 8.69 -8.17 -18.00
N ASP A 316 9.85 -8.80 -17.81
CA ASP A 316 10.05 -10.21 -18.11
C ASP A 316 9.58 -11.07 -16.93
N TYR A 317 8.25 -11.11 -16.74
CA TYR A 317 7.62 -11.79 -15.62
C TYR A 317 7.85 -13.30 -15.63
N ARG A 318 8.07 -13.91 -16.80
CA ARG A 318 8.32 -15.36 -16.91
C ARG A 318 9.70 -15.73 -16.39
N LEU A 319 10.73 -14.98 -16.80
CA LEU A 319 12.08 -15.19 -16.29
C LEU A 319 12.13 -14.88 -14.79
N ALA A 320 11.47 -13.79 -14.35
CA ALA A 320 11.34 -13.45 -12.94
C ALA A 320 10.74 -14.62 -12.13
N GLN A 321 9.55 -15.10 -12.53
CA GLN A 321 8.85 -16.20 -11.85
C GLN A 321 9.74 -17.43 -11.70
N SER A 322 10.31 -17.92 -12.80
CA SER A 322 11.15 -19.12 -12.76
C SER A 322 12.41 -18.96 -11.90
N THR A 323 12.91 -17.72 -11.75
CA THR A 323 14.06 -17.42 -10.89
C THR A 323 13.64 -17.43 -9.41
N TYR A 324 12.50 -16.83 -9.07
CA TYR A 324 11.96 -16.86 -7.70
C TYR A 324 11.64 -18.28 -7.24
N GLU A 325 11.10 -19.14 -8.12
CA GLU A 325 10.76 -20.52 -7.77
C GLU A 325 11.99 -21.34 -7.34
N ILE A 326 13.15 -21.10 -7.98
CA ILE A 326 14.42 -21.71 -7.58
C ILE A 326 14.84 -21.19 -6.20
N LEU A 327 14.81 -19.86 -6.04
CA LEU A 327 15.19 -19.20 -4.79
C LEU A 327 14.32 -19.60 -3.60
N CYS A 328 13.03 -19.90 -3.81
CA CYS A 328 12.16 -20.43 -2.77
C CYS A 328 12.74 -21.73 -2.15
N GLY A 329 13.32 -22.62 -2.96
CA GLY A 329 13.97 -23.83 -2.46
C GLY A 329 15.22 -23.52 -1.64
N ASP A 330 16.11 -22.69 -2.19
CA ASP A 330 17.39 -22.31 -1.58
C ASP A 330 17.17 -21.60 -0.23
N PHE A 331 16.30 -20.58 -0.20
CA PHE A 331 16.00 -19.81 1.01
C PHE A 331 15.31 -20.63 2.10
N LYS A 332 14.50 -21.63 1.71
CA LYS A 332 13.89 -22.56 2.67
C LYS A 332 14.93 -23.47 3.30
N ALA A 333 15.87 -23.99 2.50
CA ALA A 333 16.95 -24.84 2.99
C ALA A 333 17.85 -24.10 3.97
N ASP A 334 18.16 -22.83 3.68
CA ASP A 334 18.99 -21.95 4.51
C ASP A 334 18.26 -21.40 5.74
N LYS A 335 16.95 -21.63 5.87
CA LYS A 335 16.08 -21.04 6.89
C LYS A 335 16.12 -19.50 6.87
N ALA A 336 16.37 -18.90 5.72
CA ALA A 336 16.35 -17.46 5.51
C ALA A 336 14.89 -16.97 5.34
N TRP A 337 14.10 -17.00 6.42
CA TRP A 337 12.64 -16.86 6.35
C TRP A 337 12.14 -15.57 5.69
N ARG A 338 12.86 -14.45 5.85
CA ARG A 338 12.51 -13.19 5.20
C ARG A 338 12.70 -13.24 3.69
N TYR A 339 13.80 -13.84 3.24
CA TYR A 339 14.06 -14.08 1.81
C TYR A 339 13.06 -15.09 1.24
N TYR A 340 12.76 -16.14 2.00
CA TYR A 340 11.77 -17.14 1.62
C TYR A 340 10.39 -16.51 1.44
N ALA A 341 9.94 -15.68 2.39
CA ALA A 341 8.66 -14.98 2.30
C ALA A 341 8.59 -14.09 1.04
N GLY A 342 9.60 -13.23 0.83
CA GLY A 342 9.66 -12.33 -0.33
C GLY A 342 9.84 -13.02 -1.67
N ALA A 343 10.45 -14.20 -1.71
CA ALA A 343 10.50 -15.01 -2.93
C ALA A 343 9.14 -15.62 -3.26
N ASN A 344 8.41 -16.16 -2.27
CA ASN A 344 7.06 -16.70 -2.49
C ASN A 344 6.07 -15.60 -2.89
N GLU A 345 6.12 -14.43 -2.23
CA GLU A 345 5.32 -13.26 -2.61
C GLU A 345 5.55 -12.90 -4.08
N MET A 346 6.82 -12.75 -4.47
CA MET A 346 7.14 -12.37 -5.85
C MET A 346 6.91 -13.49 -6.87
N SER A 347 6.97 -14.77 -6.49
CA SER A 347 6.50 -15.90 -7.31
C SER A 347 5.01 -15.80 -7.60
N ALA A 348 4.19 -15.45 -6.60
CA ALA A 348 2.76 -15.21 -6.78
C ALA A 348 2.51 -14.01 -7.70
N VAL A 349 3.13 -12.86 -7.40
CA VAL A 349 2.96 -11.61 -8.16
C VAL A 349 3.40 -11.77 -9.61
N SER A 350 4.61 -12.30 -9.86
CA SER A 350 5.11 -12.56 -11.21
C SER A 350 4.25 -13.57 -11.97
N GLY A 351 3.80 -14.64 -11.30
CA GLY A 351 2.91 -15.63 -11.90
C GLY A 351 1.55 -15.06 -12.31
N LEU A 352 0.99 -14.15 -11.52
CA LEU A 352 -0.25 -13.45 -11.87
C LEU A 352 -0.05 -12.46 -13.03
N LEU A 353 1.09 -11.80 -13.12
CA LEU A 353 1.42 -10.83 -14.18
C LEU A 353 1.88 -11.47 -15.50
N ALA A 354 2.47 -12.67 -15.48
CA ALA A 354 3.09 -13.31 -16.64
C ALA A 354 2.11 -13.84 -17.71
N ILE A 355 0.80 -13.68 -17.52
CA ILE A 355 -0.21 -14.48 -18.24
C ILE A 355 -1.19 -13.63 -19.05
N PRO A 356 -1.08 -13.71 -20.39
CA PRO A 356 -2.21 -13.63 -21.30
C PRO A 356 -2.61 -15.05 -21.74
N GLY A 357 -3.83 -15.51 -21.40
CA GLY A 357 -4.56 -16.46 -22.25
C GLY A 357 -4.45 -18.00 -22.06
N LEU A 358 -4.21 -18.57 -20.87
CA LEU A 358 -4.43 -20.03 -20.66
C LEU A 358 -5.24 -20.35 -19.39
N SER A 359 -6.04 -21.42 -19.47
CA SER A 359 -7.01 -21.93 -18.49
C SER A 359 -6.83 -21.46 -17.05
N SER A 360 -7.86 -20.78 -16.54
CA SER A 360 -7.88 -20.08 -15.25
C SER A 360 -7.56 -20.99 -14.04
N LYS A 361 -8.01 -22.25 -14.05
CA LYS A 361 -8.02 -23.10 -12.84
C LYS A 361 -6.66 -23.68 -12.43
N VAL A 362 -5.86 -24.20 -13.37
CA VAL A 362 -4.64 -24.99 -13.05
C VAL A 362 -3.47 -24.13 -12.56
N ARG A 363 -3.55 -22.80 -12.70
CA ARG A 363 -2.48 -21.89 -12.24
C ARG A 363 -2.80 -21.17 -10.93
N THR A 364 -4.07 -21.03 -10.54
CA THR A 364 -4.43 -20.29 -9.32
C THR A 364 -4.13 -21.08 -8.05
N GLU A 365 -4.23 -22.41 -8.06
CA GLU A 365 -3.89 -23.25 -6.90
C GLU A 365 -2.41 -23.08 -6.46
N GLY A 366 -1.49 -22.93 -7.42
CA GLY A 366 -0.09 -22.62 -7.13
C GLY A 366 0.11 -21.22 -6.55
N ILE A 367 -0.68 -20.24 -7.01
CA ILE A 367 -0.66 -18.87 -6.48
C ILE A 367 -1.13 -18.86 -5.02
N ASP A 368 -2.20 -19.60 -4.70
CA ASP A 368 -2.73 -19.65 -3.35
C ASP A 368 -1.70 -20.19 -2.35
N GLN A 369 -1.00 -21.27 -2.72
CA GLN A 369 0.08 -21.82 -1.91
C GLN A 369 1.23 -20.83 -1.72
N TYR A 370 1.61 -20.07 -2.75
CA TYR A 370 2.65 -19.06 -2.64
C TYR A 370 2.23 -17.92 -1.70
N LEU A 371 1.00 -17.41 -1.83
CA LEU A 371 0.46 -16.37 -0.95
C LEU A 371 0.38 -16.86 0.50
N GLU A 372 -0.13 -18.06 0.74
CA GLU A 372 -0.22 -18.65 2.07
C GLU A 372 1.16 -18.81 2.73
N THR A 373 2.13 -19.32 1.96
CA THR A 373 3.50 -19.52 2.43
C THR A 373 4.19 -18.20 2.74
N ALA A 374 4.02 -17.20 1.87
CA ALA A 374 4.57 -15.86 2.08
C ALA A 374 3.96 -15.20 3.31
N TYR A 375 2.63 -15.18 3.39
CA TYR A 375 1.88 -14.60 4.52
C TYR A 375 2.26 -15.24 5.85
N TYR A 376 2.21 -16.58 5.94
CA TYR A 376 2.59 -17.31 7.15
C TYR A 376 4.03 -17.00 7.57
N SER A 377 4.96 -16.94 6.61
CA SER A 377 6.36 -16.64 6.89
C SER A 377 6.54 -15.21 7.39
N TYR A 378 5.88 -14.22 6.78
CA TYR A 378 5.94 -12.84 7.24
C TYR A 378 5.38 -12.65 8.64
N VAL A 379 4.22 -13.24 8.94
CA VAL A 379 3.56 -13.08 10.25
C VAL A 379 4.26 -13.89 11.33
N THR A 380 4.48 -15.19 11.10
CA THR A 380 4.88 -16.13 12.16
C THR A 380 6.40 -16.28 12.28
N ARG A 381 7.17 -16.11 11.19
CA ARG A 381 8.62 -16.38 11.20
C ARG A 381 9.46 -15.11 11.28
N VAL A 382 8.96 -14.00 10.76
CA VAL A 382 9.73 -12.75 10.60
C VAL A 382 9.12 -11.58 11.37
N SER A 383 7.83 -11.64 11.71
CA SER A 383 7.08 -10.54 12.34
C SER A 383 7.15 -9.25 11.51
N ALA A 384 6.81 -9.35 10.21
CA ALA A 384 6.82 -8.25 9.26
C ALA A 384 5.38 -7.94 8.77
N PRO A 385 4.54 -7.25 9.57
CA PRO A 385 3.12 -7.04 9.28
C PRO A 385 2.89 -6.23 8.00
N TYR A 386 3.69 -5.19 7.75
CA TYR A 386 3.62 -4.42 6.50
C TYR A 386 3.83 -5.29 5.25
N ALA A 387 4.83 -6.17 5.26
CA ALA A 387 5.12 -7.04 4.13
C ALA A 387 4.01 -8.10 3.94
N ALA A 388 3.44 -8.60 5.05
CA ALA A 388 2.28 -9.49 5.00
C ALA A 388 1.06 -8.82 4.38
N LEU A 389 0.73 -7.59 4.81
CA LEU A 389 -0.37 -6.80 4.25
C LEU A 389 -0.16 -6.51 2.77
N ARG A 390 1.03 -6.00 2.41
CA ARG A 390 1.40 -5.72 1.01
C ARG A 390 1.26 -6.96 0.13
N CYS A 391 1.74 -8.11 0.60
CA CYS A 391 1.65 -9.39 -0.11
C CYS A 391 0.19 -9.76 -0.43
N LEU A 392 -0.69 -9.69 0.58
CA LEU A 392 -2.11 -10.01 0.39
C LEU A 392 -2.81 -8.99 -0.50
N VAL A 393 -2.64 -7.69 -0.25
CA VAL A 393 -3.28 -6.62 -1.03
C VAL A 393 -2.87 -6.68 -2.51
N LEU A 394 -1.58 -6.87 -2.81
CA LEU A 394 -1.12 -7.07 -4.20
C LEU A 394 -1.72 -8.34 -4.81
N GLY A 395 -1.70 -9.44 -4.07
CA GLY A 395 -2.28 -10.72 -4.51
C GLY A 395 -3.77 -10.59 -4.83
N THR A 396 -4.54 -9.94 -3.96
CA THR A 396 -5.99 -9.76 -4.11
C THR A 396 -6.34 -8.91 -5.32
N GLU A 397 -5.63 -7.82 -5.56
CA GLU A 397 -5.88 -6.95 -6.73
C GLU A 397 -5.54 -7.65 -8.04
N LEU A 398 -4.42 -8.38 -8.09
CA LEU A 398 -4.04 -9.14 -9.28
C LEU A 398 -4.97 -10.34 -9.54
N LEU A 399 -5.44 -11.02 -8.49
CA LEU A 399 -6.46 -12.06 -8.58
C LEU A 399 -7.79 -11.52 -9.09
N LYS A 400 -8.17 -10.32 -8.64
CA LYS A 400 -9.40 -9.64 -9.05
C LYS A 400 -9.39 -9.31 -10.55
N ILE A 401 -8.27 -8.78 -11.06
CA ILE A 401 -8.06 -8.52 -12.50
C ILE A 401 -8.23 -9.80 -13.34
N ARG A 402 -7.88 -10.97 -12.80
CA ARG A 402 -7.98 -12.26 -13.50
C ARG A 402 -9.42 -12.72 -13.71
N GLY A 403 -10.36 -12.27 -12.88
CA GLY A 403 -11.77 -12.63 -12.99
C GLY A 403 -12.08 -14.11 -12.68
N GLY A 404 -13.34 -14.50 -12.88
CA GLY A 404 -13.79 -15.88 -12.69
C GLY A 404 -13.72 -16.34 -11.23
N SER A 405 -13.16 -17.52 -10.97
CA SER A 405 -13.00 -18.06 -9.60
C SER A 405 -11.92 -17.33 -8.79
N ALA A 406 -10.95 -16.68 -9.44
CA ALA A 406 -9.89 -15.94 -8.75
C ALA A 406 -10.44 -14.75 -7.94
N VAL A 407 -11.62 -14.24 -8.31
CA VAL A 407 -12.32 -13.19 -7.54
C VAL A 407 -12.83 -13.71 -6.20
N ASP A 408 -13.20 -14.98 -6.10
CA ASP A 408 -13.55 -15.58 -4.79
C ASP A 408 -12.30 -15.71 -3.91
N ASP A 409 -11.17 -16.11 -4.50
CA ASP A 409 -9.90 -16.20 -3.79
C ASP A 409 -9.47 -14.82 -3.28
N SER A 410 -9.65 -13.78 -4.10
CA SER A 410 -9.43 -12.39 -3.69
C SER A 410 -10.29 -12.01 -2.48
N ALA A 411 -11.61 -12.28 -2.53
CA ALA A 411 -12.51 -12.02 -1.41
C ALA A 411 -12.11 -12.78 -0.13
N ARG A 412 -11.63 -14.02 -0.26
CA ARG A 412 -11.15 -14.82 0.87
C ARG A 412 -9.88 -14.23 1.49
N TRP A 413 -8.91 -13.83 0.68
CA TRP A 413 -7.67 -13.21 1.16
C TRP A 413 -7.92 -11.83 1.80
N LEU A 414 -8.85 -11.03 1.25
CA LEU A 414 -9.29 -9.79 1.87
C LEU A 414 -9.99 -10.04 3.22
N THR A 415 -10.84 -11.07 3.31
CA THR A 415 -11.47 -11.46 4.59
C THR A 415 -10.41 -11.82 5.64
N ARG A 416 -9.34 -12.53 5.23
CA ARG A 416 -8.22 -12.85 6.10
C ARG A 416 -7.50 -11.61 6.64
N ILE A 417 -7.34 -10.55 5.83
CA ILE A 417 -6.78 -9.27 6.29
C ILE A 417 -7.61 -8.70 7.45
N LEU A 418 -8.94 -8.80 7.37
CA LEU A 418 -9.86 -8.36 8.42
C LEU A 418 -9.76 -9.22 9.67
N ASP A 419 -9.80 -10.55 9.50
CA ASP A 419 -9.76 -11.53 10.60
C ASP A 419 -8.46 -11.42 11.41
N ASP A 420 -7.33 -11.27 10.70
CA ASP A 420 -5.99 -11.14 11.30
C ASP A 420 -5.69 -9.70 11.76
N LYS A 421 -6.65 -8.77 11.64
CA LYS A 421 -6.55 -7.35 12.04
C LYS A 421 -5.28 -6.67 11.52
N ALA A 422 -4.95 -6.90 10.25
CA ALA A 422 -3.70 -6.42 9.64
C ALA A 422 -3.76 -4.95 9.20
N VAL A 423 -4.91 -4.28 9.38
CA VAL A 423 -5.18 -2.88 9.02
C VAL A 423 -5.84 -2.16 10.19
N GLY A 424 -5.74 -0.82 10.20
CA GLY A 424 -6.43 0.04 11.14
C GLY A 424 -7.91 0.26 10.77
N PRO A 425 -8.61 1.18 11.45
CA PRO A 425 -10.04 1.42 11.25
C PRO A 425 -10.40 1.77 9.80
N VAL A 426 -9.64 2.68 9.17
CA VAL A 426 -9.90 3.15 7.80
C VAL A 426 -9.64 2.02 6.81
N GLY A 427 -8.48 1.38 6.93
CA GLY A 427 -8.16 0.22 6.10
C GLY A 427 -9.18 -0.91 6.26
N HIS A 428 -9.72 -1.13 7.47
CA HIS A 428 -10.74 -2.16 7.74
C HIS A 428 -12.00 -1.95 6.89
N VAL A 429 -12.56 -0.74 6.91
CA VAL A 429 -13.78 -0.44 6.13
C VAL A 429 -13.50 -0.46 4.63
N LEU A 430 -12.36 0.08 4.20
CA LEU A 430 -11.96 0.03 2.79
C LEU A 430 -11.83 -1.41 2.28
N MET A 431 -11.26 -2.33 3.07
CA MET A 431 -11.20 -3.75 2.69
C MET A 431 -12.59 -4.41 2.64
N MET A 432 -13.55 -4.02 3.49
CA MET A 432 -14.95 -4.47 3.38
C MET A 432 -15.57 -4.06 2.04
N GLU A 433 -15.39 -2.80 1.62
CA GLU A 433 -15.84 -2.33 0.30
C GLU A 433 -15.21 -3.16 -0.83
N ARG A 434 -13.90 -3.47 -0.72
CA ARG A 434 -13.21 -4.33 -1.69
C ARG A 434 -13.78 -5.73 -1.77
N ILE A 435 -14.14 -6.33 -0.64
CA ILE A 435 -14.80 -7.63 -0.59
C ILE A 435 -16.17 -7.55 -1.29
N GLY A 436 -16.95 -6.51 -1.00
CA GLY A 436 -18.22 -6.25 -1.69
C GLY A 436 -18.06 -6.15 -3.21
N ALA A 437 -17.07 -5.39 -3.67
CA ALA A 437 -16.75 -5.24 -5.09
C ALA A 437 -16.38 -6.57 -5.76
N CYS A 438 -15.66 -7.47 -5.07
CA CYS A 438 -15.37 -8.82 -5.58
C CYS A 438 -16.66 -9.61 -5.84
N PHE A 439 -17.66 -9.53 -4.95
CA PHE A 439 -18.93 -10.22 -5.16
C PHE A 439 -19.80 -9.58 -6.26
N SER A 440 -19.67 -8.28 -6.51
CA SER A 440 -20.36 -7.58 -7.60
C SER A 440 -19.80 -7.90 -9.00
N GLU A 441 -18.49 -8.06 -9.14
CA GLU A 441 -17.85 -8.25 -10.46
C GLU A 441 -18.03 -9.65 -11.06
N ARG A 442 -18.30 -10.67 -10.24
CA ARG A 442 -18.46 -12.03 -10.75
C ARG A 442 -19.80 -12.21 -11.44
N LYS A 443 -19.78 -12.23 -12.78
CA LYS A 443 -20.91 -12.69 -13.59
C LYS A 443 -21.25 -14.15 -13.24
N GLY A 444 -22.52 -14.46 -13.05
CA GLY A 444 -23.00 -15.80 -12.69
C GLY A 444 -22.40 -16.87 -13.60
N VAL A 445 -22.01 -18.01 -13.02
CA VAL A 445 -21.64 -19.19 -13.80
C VAL A 445 -22.89 -19.67 -14.52
N ALA A 446 -22.79 -19.94 -15.83
CA ALA A 446 -23.93 -20.37 -16.65
C ALA A 446 -24.73 -21.47 -15.93
N GLY A 447 -25.96 -21.16 -15.54
CA GLY A 447 -26.90 -22.06 -14.86
C GLY A 447 -27.18 -21.80 -13.37
N LEU A 448 -26.45 -20.90 -12.69
CA LEU A 448 -26.76 -20.49 -11.30
C LEU A 448 -27.22 -19.03 -11.23
N PRO A 449 -28.28 -18.71 -10.47
CA PRO A 449 -28.81 -17.35 -10.39
C PRO A 449 -27.78 -16.40 -9.76
N ALA A 450 -27.49 -15.29 -10.45
CA ALA A 450 -26.58 -14.25 -9.96
C ALA A 450 -27.05 -13.54 -8.67
N GLY A 451 -28.29 -13.81 -8.23
CA GLY A 451 -28.93 -13.16 -7.09
C GLY A 451 -28.27 -13.41 -5.72
N GLU A 452 -27.67 -14.57 -5.47
CA GLU A 452 -26.97 -14.84 -4.20
C GLU A 452 -25.72 -13.97 -4.01
N ARG A 453 -24.97 -13.72 -5.10
CA ARG A 453 -23.73 -12.94 -5.05
C ARG A 453 -24.01 -11.44 -4.99
N ARG A 454 -25.03 -10.98 -5.72
CA ARG A 454 -25.53 -9.61 -5.62
C ARG A 454 -25.97 -9.29 -4.18
N ARG A 455 -26.66 -10.23 -3.51
CA ARG A 455 -27.03 -10.10 -2.09
C ARG A 455 -25.82 -10.05 -1.17
N LYS A 456 -24.81 -10.88 -1.42
CA LYS A 456 -23.56 -10.86 -0.63
C LYS A 456 -22.80 -9.55 -0.80
N ALA A 457 -22.75 -9.00 -2.02
CA ALA A 457 -22.19 -7.69 -2.27
C ALA A 457 -22.96 -6.58 -1.52
N GLY A 458 -24.30 -6.61 -1.56
CA GLY A 458 -25.15 -5.69 -0.82
C GLY A 458 -24.90 -5.76 0.69
N PHE A 459 -24.71 -6.97 1.23
CA PHE A 459 -24.41 -7.17 2.64
C PHE A 459 -23.07 -6.55 3.07
N TRP A 460 -22.02 -6.74 2.28
CA TRP A 460 -20.72 -6.11 2.57
C TRP A 460 -20.76 -4.58 2.49
N ASN A 461 -21.53 -4.02 1.54
CA ASN A 461 -21.74 -2.58 1.48
C ASN A 461 -22.53 -2.05 2.69
N LEU A 462 -23.48 -2.83 3.22
CA LEU A 462 -24.21 -2.48 4.43
C LEU A 462 -23.30 -2.48 5.67
N LEU A 463 -22.44 -3.50 5.80
CA LEU A 463 -21.43 -3.55 6.87
C LEU A 463 -20.45 -2.38 6.76
N ALA A 464 -20.03 -2.02 5.54
CA ALA A 464 -19.19 -0.86 5.32
C ALA A 464 -19.90 0.45 5.69
N ALA A 465 -21.19 0.58 5.38
CA ALA A 465 -21.99 1.75 5.76
C ALA A 465 -22.10 1.92 7.28
N ASP A 466 -22.39 0.83 8.01
CA ASP A 466 -22.40 0.84 9.49
C ASP A 466 -21.00 1.16 10.05
N ALA A 467 -19.94 0.59 9.49
CA ALA A 467 -18.59 0.85 9.96
C ALA A 467 -18.14 2.30 9.70
N TRP A 468 -18.46 2.88 8.54
CA TRP A 468 -18.19 4.30 8.26
C TRP A 468 -18.98 5.25 9.17
N LEU A 469 -20.23 4.89 9.51
CA LEU A 469 -21.02 5.63 10.49
C LEU A 469 -20.36 5.66 11.87
N ARG A 470 -19.81 4.52 12.32
CA ARG A 470 -19.11 4.44 13.62
C ARG A 470 -17.81 5.25 13.67
N THR A 471 -17.25 5.61 12.51
CA THR A 471 -16.08 6.48 12.38
C THR A 471 -16.46 7.89 11.93
N ASP A 472 -17.72 8.29 12.09
CA ASP A 472 -18.26 9.62 11.76
C ASP A 472 -18.06 10.05 10.29
N LYS A 473 -17.93 9.11 9.35
CA LYS A 473 -17.80 9.36 7.90
C LYS A 473 -19.15 9.23 7.19
N THR A 474 -20.03 10.19 7.43
CA THR A 474 -21.43 10.14 6.99
C THR A 474 -21.60 10.09 5.46
N LEU A 475 -20.76 10.81 4.69
CA LEU A 475 -20.82 10.82 3.23
C LEU A 475 -20.37 9.46 2.65
N GLN A 476 -19.33 8.84 3.21
CA GLN A 476 -18.94 7.49 2.79
C GLN A 476 -19.99 6.45 3.19
N ALA A 477 -20.57 6.58 4.39
CA ALA A 477 -21.67 5.71 4.81
C ALA A 477 -22.88 5.80 3.87
N GLU A 478 -23.27 7.01 3.47
CA GLU A 478 -24.37 7.25 2.52
C GLU A 478 -24.09 6.60 1.17
N ARG A 479 -22.86 6.70 0.66
CA ARG A 479 -22.43 6.05 -0.60
C ARG A 479 -22.56 4.53 -0.51
N CYS A 480 -22.02 3.92 0.55
CA CYS A 480 -22.11 2.48 0.76
C CYS A 480 -23.57 2.01 0.91
N LEU A 481 -24.41 2.76 1.63
CA LEU A 481 -25.81 2.42 1.83
C LEU A 481 -26.63 2.54 0.53
N ASN A 482 -26.36 3.55 -0.29
CA ASN A 482 -26.96 3.71 -1.60
C ASN A 482 -26.64 2.53 -2.53
N GLU A 483 -25.37 2.09 -2.53
CA GLU A 483 -24.96 0.92 -3.28
C GLU A 483 -25.60 -0.37 -2.75
N ALA A 484 -25.65 -0.56 -1.43
CA ALA A 484 -26.36 -1.69 -0.82
C ALA A 484 -27.84 -1.72 -1.22
N THR A 485 -28.53 -0.58 -1.15
CA THR A 485 -29.93 -0.41 -1.55
C THR A 485 -30.14 -0.77 -3.02
N ARG A 486 -29.26 -0.28 -3.90
CA ARG A 486 -29.27 -0.61 -5.34
C ARG A 486 -29.10 -2.11 -5.58
N LEU A 487 -28.22 -2.76 -4.83
CA LEU A 487 -27.96 -4.20 -4.95
C LEU A 487 -29.13 -5.04 -4.41
N TYR A 488 -29.84 -4.60 -3.39
CA TYR A 488 -31.03 -5.28 -2.85
C TYR A 488 -32.34 -5.00 -3.60
N ARG A 489 -32.42 -3.91 -4.37
CA ARG A 489 -33.60 -3.57 -5.18
C ARG A 489 -33.86 -4.61 -6.29
N PHE A 490 -35.11 -5.09 -6.39
CA PHE A 490 -35.63 -5.88 -7.52
C PHE A 490 -36.47 -5.02 -8.47
N GLU A 491 -36.93 -5.59 -9.59
CA GLU A 491 -37.55 -4.91 -10.75
C GLU A 491 -38.68 -3.92 -10.44
N ASP A 492 -39.32 -4.00 -9.27
CA ASP A 492 -40.40 -3.10 -8.81
C ASP A 492 -39.96 -1.93 -7.90
N GLY A 493 -38.65 -1.76 -7.65
CA GLY A 493 -38.12 -0.58 -6.93
C GLY A 493 -38.01 -0.71 -5.41
N GLU A 494 -38.65 -1.71 -4.79
CA GLU A 494 -38.63 -1.93 -3.33
C GLU A 494 -37.61 -2.99 -2.86
N VAL A 495 -37.15 -2.83 -1.61
CA VAL A 495 -36.30 -3.81 -0.91
C VAL A 495 -37.22 -4.92 -0.38
N THR A 496 -37.23 -6.08 -1.04
CA THR A 496 -38.20 -7.16 -0.77
C THR A 496 -37.93 -7.98 0.49
N PHE A 497 -36.79 -7.77 1.15
CA PHE A 497 -36.39 -8.55 2.33
C PHE A 497 -36.73 -7.78 3.61
N GLU A 498 -37.78 -8.19 4.31
CA GLU A 498 -38.33 -7.51 5.49
C GLU A 498 -37.27 -7.16 6.55
N GLY A 499 -36.40 -8.11 6.92
CA GLY A 499 -35.31 -7.85 7.88
C GLY A 499 -34.21 -6.92 7.36
N MET A 500 -34.00 -6.85 6.04
CA MET A 500 -33.02 -5.94 5.43
C MET A 500 -33.60 -4.54 5.25
N SER A 501 -34.89 -4.44 4.92
CA SER A 501 -35.61 -3.18 4.79
C SER A 501 -35.58 -2.38 6.09
N GLY A 502 -35.80 -3.06 7.23
CA GLY A 502 -35.68 -2.44 8.56
C GLY A 502 -34.26 -1.93 8.86
N LEU A 503 -33.22 -2.72 8.58
CA LEU A 503 -31.84 -2.32 8.82
C LEU A 503 -31.39 -1.17 7.89
N VAL A 504 -31.80 -1.20 6.62
CA VAL A 504 -31.56 -0.11 5.66
C VAL A 504 -32.26 1.16 6.16
N ALA A 505 -33.50 1.09 6.62
CA ALA A 505 -34.23 2.24 7.17
C ALA A 505 -33.53 2.81 8.42
N GLN A 506 -33.08 1.95 9.34
CA GLN A 506 -32.34 2.37 10.53
C GLN A 506 -31.02 3.08 10.17
N LEU A 507 -30.25 2.53 9.24
CA LEU A 507 -29.01 3.17 8.78
C LEU A 507 -29.28 4.47 8.02
N GLN A 508 -30.35 4.53 7.22
CA GLN A 508 -30.76 5.78 6.56
C GLN A 508 -31.11 6.87 7.57
N GLU A 509 -31.83 6.51 8.64
CA GLU A 509 -32.18 7.44 9.72
C GLU A 509 -30.95 7.88 10.51
N ALA A 510 -30.04 6.95 10.86
CA ALA A 510 -28.78 7.26 11.52
C ALA A 510 -27.88 8.18 10.68
N ILE A 511 -27.74 7.92 9.37
CA ILE A 511 -26.98 8.80 8.47
C ILE A 511 -27.59 10.20 8.43
N LYS A 512 -28.92 10.31 8.31
CA LYS A 512 -29.61 11.60 8.31
C LYS A 512 -29.39 12.36 9.62
N ALA A 513 -29.49 11.68 10.77
CA ALA A 513 -29.27 12.30 12.07
C ALA A 513 -27.82 12.84 12.22
N ASN A 514 -26.83 12.07 11.76
CA ASN A 514 -25.42 12.46 11.87
C ASN A 514 -24.96 13.47 10.79
N ARG A 515 -25.71 13.63 9.68
CA ARG A 515 -25.42 14.61 8.63
C ARG A 515 -25.41 16.05 9.15
N HIS A 516 -26.16 16.33 10.21
CA HIS A 516 -26.33 17.66 10.80
C HIS A 516 -25.29 18.00 11.87
N GLY A 517 -24.29 17.13 12.14
CA GLY A 517 -23.37 17.29 13.27
C GLY A 517 -22.27 18.35 13.12
N LEU A 518 -21.96 18.81 11.90
CA LEU A 518 -20.85 19.76 11.64
C LEU A 518 -21.11 20.75 10.48
N GLN A 519 -22.24 20.67 9.79
CA GLN A 519 -22.60 21.59 8.70
C GLN A 519 -23.80 22.44 9.14
N HIS A 520 -23.64 23.76 9.04
CA HIS A 520 -24.60 24.83 9.32
C HIS A 520 -24.81 25.25 10.79
N LEU A 521 -24.00 26.22 11.25
CA LEU A 521 -24.61 27.42 11.83
C LEU A 521 -25.14 28.22 10.64
N ASP A 522 -26.41 28.00 10.30
CA ASP A 522 -27.10 28.79 9.29
C ASP A 522 -27.12 30.26 9.71
N THR A 523 -26.42 31.11 8.96
CA THR A 523 -26.58 32.57 9.00
C THR A 523 -27.99 33.03 8.61
N GLU A 524 -28.88 32.11 8.22
CA GLU A 524 -30.29 32.40 7.92
C GLU A 524 -31.19 32.49 9.17
N ASP A 525 -30.77 31.99 10.34
CA ASP A 525 -31.53 32.15 11.60
C ASP A 525 -31.30 33.53 12.28
N LEU A 526 -30.50 34.41 11.66
CA LEU A 526 -30.31 35.80 12.10
C LEU A 526 -31.08 36.83 11.25
N MET A 527 -31.94 36.39 10.34
CA MET A 527 -32.81 37.29 9.57
C MET A 527 -34.28 36.92 9.77
N ASP A 528 -34.83 37.33 10.92
CA ASP A 528 -36.28 37.49 11.06
C ASP A 528 -36.75 38.63 10.14
N PRO A 529 -37.56 38.37 9.10
CA PRO A 529 -38.06 39.41 8.20
C PRO A 529 -39.40 39.99 8.68
N SER A 530 -39.70 39.94 9.97
CA SER A 530 -40.98 40.41 10.51
C SER A 530 -40.85 41.53 11.54
N GLU A 531 -40.16 42.62 11.21
CA GLU A 531 -40.51 43.94 11.76
C GLU A 531 -40.05 45.06 10.82
N ASN A 532 -40.93 45.36 9.87
CA ASN A 532 -40.85 46.53 9.02
C ASN A 532 -41.61 47.64 9.76
N ASP A 533 -40.90 48.55 10.43
CA ASP A 533 -41.48 49.81 10.87
C ASP A 533 -40.53 50.98 10.58
N GLU A 534 -41.01 51.88 9.74
CA GLU A 534 -40.36 53.12 9.33
C GLU A 534 -40.15 54.05 10.53
N ARG A 535 -38.93 54.59 10.70
CA ARG A 535 -38.68 56.02 11.01
C ARG A 535 -37.17 56.34 11.16
N THR A 536 -36.69 57.15 10.21
CA THR A 536 -36.07 58.48 10.48
C THR A 536 -34.62 58.57 11.00
N GLN A 537 -33.78 59.08 10.08
CA GLN A 537 -32.72 60.10 10.23
C GLN A 537 -31.36 59.76 10.86
N MET A 538 -30.33 60.17 10.11
CA MET A 538 -28.98 60.48 10.57
C MET A 538 -29.01 61.47 11.74
N GLU A 539 -28.26 61.19 12.80
CA GLU A 539 -27.55 62.25 13.51
C GLU A 539 -26.23 61.76 14.10
N THR A 540 -25.23 62.62 13.98
CA THR A 540 -23.86 62.45 14.47
C THR A 540 -23.79 62.95 15.91
N LEU A 541 -22.85 62.40 16.71
CA LEU A 541 -22.09 63.04 17.82
C LEU A 541 -22.19 62.36 19.21
N GLN A 542 -21.02 61.91 19.65
CA GLN A 542 -20.32 62.26 20.91
C GLN A 542 -20.78 61.72 22.28
N PHE A 543 -19.76 61.14 22.94
CA PHE A 543 -19.38 61.24 24.36
C PHE A 543 -20.15 60.44 25.44
N GLU A 544 -19.37 59.54 26.07
CA GLU A 544 -19.24 59.14 27.50
C GLU A 544 -19.85 60.07 28.59
N PRO A 545 -19.90 59.67 29.90
CA PRO A 545 -19.72 58.35 30.56
C PRO A 545 -20.73 58.06 31.73
N ASP A 546 -20.54 56.89 32.38
CA ASP A 546 -20.57 56.66 33.84
C ASP A 546 -21.78 56.07 34.63
N HIS A 547 -21.43 55.00 35.39
CA HIS A 547 -21.86 54.56 36.74
C HIS A 547 -23.26 53.91 36.91
N PHE A 548 -23.48 52.74 37.56
CA PHE A 548 -22.91 52.08 38.75
C PHE A 548 -23.08 50.54 38.67
N GLY A 549 -22.13 49.74 39.23
CA GLY A 549 -22.18 48.27 39.37
C GLY A 549 -22.99 47.76 40.58
N PRO A 550 -22.68 46.62 41.25
CA PRO A 550 -21.71 45.55 40.93
C PRO A 550 -22.26 44.09 41.11
N ARG A 551 -21.61 43.08 40.48
CA ARG A 551 -21.11 41.83 41.12
C ARG A 551 -20.59 40.78 40.12
N SER A 552 -19.25 40.66 40.13
CA SER A 552 -18.41 39.45 40.08
C SER A 552 -18.21 38.64 38.78
N PRO A 553 -17.01 38.03 38.60
CA PRO A 553 -16.36 37.96 37.28
C PRO A 553 -15.92 36.56 36.80
N GLY A 554 -15.84 36.42 35.47
CA GLY A 554 -14.62 36.00 34.77
C GLY A 554 -14.37 34.50 34.54
N LEU A 555 -14.50 34.06 33.29
CA LEU A 555 -13.70 32.97 32.72
C LEU A 555 -13.16 33.43 31.36
N GLY A 556 -11.91 33.88 31.39
CA GLY A 556 -11.11 34.18 30.22
C GLY A 556 -10.30 32.95 29.77
N HIS A 557 -9.97 32.96 28.49
CA HIS A 557 -9.01 32.12 27.80
C HIS A 557 -7.74 31.81 28.61
N ARG A 558 -7.28 30.56 28.54
CA ARG A 558 -5.88 30.21 28.74
C ARG A 558 -5.40 29.16 27.74
N LYS A 559 -4.38 29.57 26.98
CA LYS A 559 -3.38 28.75 26.29
C LYS A 559 -2.66 27.82 27.27
N SER A 560 -2.16 26.67 26.81
CA SER A 560 -1.04 25.91 27.41
C SER A 560 -0.39 25.08 26.29
N LEU A 561 0.80 25.43 25.81
CA LEU A 561 2.15 25.26 26.39
C LEU A 561 2.80 23.92 26.02
N SER A 562 3.82 24.05 25.19
CA SER A 562 4.81 23.06 24.79
C SER A 562 5.75 22.69 25.94
N MET A 563 6.17 21.43 25.96
CA MET A 563 7.27 20.92 26.80
C MET A 563 8.24 20.12 25.92
N ALA A 564 9.52 20.48 25.98
CA ALA A 564 10.64 19.82 25.32
C ALA A 564 10.93 18.42 25.94
N PRO A 565 11.60 17.51 25.19
CA PRO A 565 11.84 16.14 25.66
C PRO A 565 13.08 16.04 26.56
N PRO A 566 13.16 15.07 27.49
CA PRO A 566 14.40 14.78 28.20
C PRO A 566 15.33 13.86 27.38
N ALA A 567 16.63 14.02 27.61
CA ALA A 567 17.73 13.23 27.02
C ALA A 567 17.77 11.75 27.48
N PRO A 568 18.51 10.85 26.80
CA PRO A 568 18.24 9.41 26.80
C PRO A 568 18.94 8.66 27.95
N PRO A 569 18.40 7.50 28.40
CA PRO A 569 19.19 6.51 29.09
C PRO A 569 19.64 5.37 28.17
N SER A 570 20.76 4.80 28.60
CA SER A 570 21.65 3.82 27.98
C SER A 570 21.06 2.45 27.66
N VAL A 571 21.70 1.82 26.66
CA VAL A 571 21.64 0.41 26.22
C VAL A 571 21.50 -0.58 27.38
N GLN A 572 20.44 -1.38 27.36
CA GLN A 572 20.44 -2.76 27.87
C GLN A 572 19.47 -3.63 27.04
N THR A 573 20.05 -4.69 26.48
CA THR A 573 19.41 -5.80 25.77
C THR A 573 18.36 -6.51 26.62
N GLY A 574 17.12 -6.55 26.13
CA GLY A 574 16.06 -7.40 26.68
C GLY A 574 15.01 -7.65 25.60
N MET A 575 14.79 -8.92 25.26
CA MET A 575 13.71 -9.36 24.37
C MET A 575 12.35 -8.95 24.98
N ALA A 576 11.68 -7.97 24.37
CA ALA A 576 10.29 -7.65 24.67
C ALA A 576 9.41 -8.23 23.56
N VAL A 577 8.72 -9.31 23.90
CA VAL A 577 7.56 -9.80 23.15
C VAL A 577 6.47 -8.73 23.28
N GLN A 578 6.25 -7.94 22.24
CA GLN A 578 5.04 -7.12 22.13
C GLN A 578 3.87 -8.08 21.83
N THR A 579 3.18 -8.49 22.88
CA THR A 579 1.83 -9.01 22.79
C THR A 579 0.92 -7.87 22.31
N THR A 580 0.45 -7.96 21.08
CA THR A 580 -0.66 -7.14 20.55
C THR A 580 -1.93 -7.54 21.30
N ALA A 581 -2.31 -6.75 22.31
CA ALA A 581 -3.62 -6.87 22.92
C ALA A 581 -4.68 -6.48 21.88
N PHE A 582 -5.72 -7.32 21.77
CA PHE A 582 -6.83 -7.16 20.85
C PHE A 582 -7.73 -6.00 21.28
N ASP A 583 -7.51 -4.80 20.73
CA ASP A 583 -8.55 -3.78 20.65
C ASP A 583 -9.44 -4.04 19.42
N ASP A 584 -10.72 -3.72 19.54
CA ASP A 584 -11.67 -3.67 18.43
C ASP A 584 -11.19 -2.57 17.45
N PRO A 585 -10.83 -2.89 16.19
CA PRO A 585 -10.30 -1.89 15.26
C PRO A 585 -11.29 -0.77 14.94
N LEU A 586 -12.59 -0.97 15.18
CA LEU A 586 -13.62 0.06 14.96
C LEU A 586 -13.96 0.84 16.23
N GLY A 587 -13.49 0.38 17.40
CA GLY A 587 -13.94 0.85 18.70
C GLY A 587 -15.43 0.53 18.94
N ALA A 588 -15.79 0.15 20.16
CA ALA A 588 -17.18 0.18 20.56
C ALA A 588 -17.61 1.63 20.76
N VAL A 589 -18.05 2.31 19.69
CA VAL A 589 -18.66 3.64 19.80
C VAL A 589 -20.14 3.54 19.41
N PRO A 590 -21.05 3.36 20.38
CA PRO A 590 -22.49 3.30 20.12
C PRO A 590 -23.13 4.66 19.80
N SER A 591 -22.35 5.75 19.76
CA SER A 591 -22.87 7.12 19.60
C SER A 591 -23.56 7.33 18.26
N ALA A 592 -23.16 6.60 17.20
CA ALA A 592 -23.74 6.74 15.86
C ALA A 592 -25.27 6.53 15.80
N TYR A 593 -25.84 5.83 16.80
CA TYR A 593 -27.28 5.55 16.89
C TYR A 593 -28.00 6.34 18.00
N GLN A 594 -27.31 7.25 18.69
CA GLN A 594 -27.89 8.06 19.76
C GLN A 594 -28.46 9.38 19.22
N GLY A 595 -29.59 9.29 18.51
CA GLY A 595 -30.50 10.41 18.26
C GLY A 595 -31.56 10.51 19.36
N GLU A 596 -32.04 11.72 19.66
CA GLU A 596 -32.95 12.09 20.76
C GLU A 596 -33.99 11.02 21.13
N ALA A 597 -33.89 10.50 22.36
CA ALA A 597 -34.93 9.69 22.97
C ALA A 597 -36.16 10.56 23.30
N VAL A 598 -37.04 10.77 22.32
CA VAL A 598 -38.44 11.11 22.62
C VAL A 598 -39.11 9.83 23.08
N GLY A 599 -39.51 9.83 24.35
CA GLY A 599 -39.85 8.65 25.14
C GLY A 599 -40.75 7.61 24.47
N SER A 600 -40.31 6.36 24.55
CA SER A 600 -41.16 5.19 24.38
C SER A 600 -40.73 4.14 25.41
N SER A 601 -41.62 3.89 26.36
CA SER A 601 -41.49 2.86 27.38
C SER A 601 -41.48 1.47 26.72
N TYR A 602 -40.38 0.73 26.85
CA TYR A 602 -40.35 -0.71 26.54
C TYR A 602 -41.02 -1.50 27.67
N PRO A 603 -41.93 -2.45 27.39
CA PRO A 603 -42.29 -3.48 28.36
C PRO A 603 -41.20 -4.56 28.41
N GLU A 604 -40.77 -4.90 29.63
CA GLU A 604 -39.85 -5.99 29.94
C GLU A 604 -40.34 -7.34 29.39
N GLY A 605 -39.40 -8.14 28.87
CA GLY A 605 -39.50 -9.61 28.93
C GLY A 605 -39.39 -10.36 27.60
N ILE A 606 -38.17 -10.47 27.04
CA ILE A 606 -37.78 -11.58 26.15
C ILE A 606 -36.29 -11.93 26.43
N PRO A 607 -35.92 -13.18 26.71
CA PRO A 607 -34.52 -13.56 26.94
C PRO A 607 -33.74 -13.61 25.60
N PRO A 608 -32.42 -13.40 25.62
CA PRO A 608 -31.61 -13.32 24.40
C PRO A 608 -31.53 -14.66 23.65
N PRO A 609 -31.42 -14.66 22.31
CA PRO A 609 -31.24 -15.88 21.54
C PRO A 609 -29.83 -16.47 21.75
N ALA A 610 -29.78 -17.80 21.88
CA ALA A 610 -28.54 -18.58 22.02
C ALA A 610 -27.68 -18.54 20.73
N PRO A 611 -26.34 -18.68 20.84
CA PRO A 611 -25.42 -18.59 19.70
C PRO A 611 -25.58 -19.78 18.74
N PRO A 612 -25.35 -19.61 17.42
CA PRO A 612 -25.49 -20.69 16.46
C PRO A 612 -24.41 -21.76 16.62
N HIS A 613 -24.87 -22.99 16.80
CA HIS A 613 -24.06 -24.20 16.90
C HIS A 613 -23.28 -24.51 15.62
N SER A 614 -22.03 -24.95 15.80
CA SER A 614 -21.19 -25.59 14.77
C SER A 614 -21.83 -26.89 14.25
N PRO A 615 -21.71 -27.24 12.96
CA PRO A 615 -22.26 -28.50 12.46
C PRO A 615 -21.30 -29.65 12.76
N ARG A 616 -21.70 -30.57 13.64
CA ARG A 616 -21.12 -31.91 13.74
C ARG A 616 -22.23 -32.96 13.77
N GLY A 617 -22.02 -34.01 12.96
CA GLY A 617 -22.43 -35.37 13.27
C GLY A 617 -23.86 -35.75 12.87
N VAL A 618 -24.00 -36.34 11.68
CA VAL A 618 -25.09 -37.27 11.42
C VAL A 618 -24.62 -38.66 11.87
N GLU A 619 -25.09 -39.10 13.03
CA GLU A 619 -25.08 -40.52 13.42
C GLU A 619 -26.29 -41.22 12.78
N VAL A 620 -26.04 -42.36 12.13
CA VAL A 620 -27.07 -43.26 11.60
C VAL A 620 -27.01 -44.55 12.42
N SER A 621 -28.14 -44.91 13.01
CA SER A 621 -28.33 -46.14 13.80
C SER A 621 -28.58 -47.35 12.90
N GLY A 622 -27.62 -48.28 12.92
CA GLY A 622 -27.73 -49.75 12.93
C GLY A 622 -28.85 -50.51 12.21
N SER A 623 -28.43 -51.40 11.30
CA SER A 623 -28.88 -52.79 11.29
C SER A 623 -27.91 -53.68 10.49
N SER A 624 -27.25 -54.64 11.16
CA SER A 624 -26.49 -55.73 10.52
C SER A 624 -27.41 -56.70 9.76
N PRO A 625 -26.86 -57.51 8.84
CA PRO A 625 -26.72 -58.92 9.17
C PRO A 625 -25.42 -59.59 8.68
N MET A 626 -25.32 -60.85 9.09
CA MET A 626 -24.16 -61.73 9.21
C MET A 626 -23.59 -62.30 7.90
N VAL A 627 -22.33 -62.72 8.02
CA VAL A 627 -21.52 -63.58 7.11
C VAL A 627 -22.12 -64.99 6.96
N PRO A 628 -22.04 -65.59 5.76
CA PRO A 628 -21.18 -66.78 5.51
C PRO A 628 -20.42 -66.60 4.17
N GLY A 629 -19.30 -67.22 3.80
CA GLY A 629 -18.61 -68.45 4.18
C GLY A 629 -17.98 -69.02 2.89
N LYS A 630 -16.66 -69.23 2.88
CA LYS A 630 -15.80 -70.08 2.00
C LYS A 630 -16.24 -70.42 0.55
N GLY A 631 -15.30 -70.23 -0.39
CA GLY A 631 -15.24 -71.00 -1.65
C GLY A 631 -14.07 -70.61 -2.58
N ARG A 632 -13.14 -71.55 -2.79
CA ARG A 632 -12.05 -71.54 -3.79
C ARG A 632 -12.60 -71.77 -5.21
N THR A 633 -11.94 -71.19 -6.24
CA THR A 633 -11.45 -71.77 -7.53
C THR A 633 -10.98 -70.60 -8.42
N GLN A 634 -9.71 -70.46 -8.80
CA GLN A 634 -8.97 -71.10 -9.92
C GLN A 634 -9.43 -70.72 -11.35
N ASP A 635 -8.46 -70.18 -12.09
CA ASP A 635 -8.20 -70.19 -13.54
C ASP A 635 -9.06 -69.38 -14.52
N GLY A 636 -8.36 -68.72 -15.48
CA GLY A 636 -8.90 -68.38 -16.80
C GLY A 636 -8.34 -67.10 -17.43
N PHE A 637 -7.38 -67.28 -18.36
CA PHE A 637 -6.94 -66.32 -19.37
C PHE A 637 -8.08 -65.62 -20.12
N GLU A 638 -8.03 -64.30 -20.28
CA GLU A 638 -7.63 -63.54 -21.50
C GLU A 638 -7.55 -62.04 -21.19
#